data_AF-A0A7S0R6G8-F1
#
_entry.id   AF-A0A7S0R6G8-F1
#
_cell.length_a   1.000
_cell.length_b   1.000
_cell.length_c   1.000
_cell.angle_alpha   90.00
_cell.angle_beta   90.00
_cell.angle_gamma   90.00
#
_symmetry.space_group_name_H-M   'P 1'
#
loop_
_entity.id
_entity.type
_entity.pdbx_description
1 polymer ?
#
loop_
_entity_poly.entity_id
_entity_poly.type
_entity_poly.pdbx_seq_one_letter_code
_entity_poly.pdbx_strand_id
1 'polypeptide(L)'
;STCSELYVLRYGVTMLLHKRLPYASEATNTHSSMQLLASRTTLWRHGATLASQTRGMAAVPRTQFGTLRAVAPCLRQSLRQIGHKSTTLSSSIPQQALWSDLGSSWARSQPLARRGLRRHVGVVGRRLAAGFTAAAAGSNTAACTPAETDFKALIVNYADNSWVKQLVVDPETADKAPNKTSRQVKSGHYVRVDPDPLPEPEMVIYSEAMATSLGLSKTVQSKEFLRYFSGDIDVAPEMESWATPYALAIMAQPQYQNCPFGNGNGYGDGRAISIGEVVVDEKRWELQLKGGGRTPFCRGGDGRAVLRSSIREFLASEAMWALGVDTTRALSLIVSKKETTNRPWYREISVDDPVLAGYSLEERMQILSQPRNPDTMITEPCAITTRVAPSFLRIGHIDLFARRAVKRGATPEQQRQLEQMVEHAIFREYPEVGGPEKGPLAERAEAMLREAGVRLAAMVAGWLRVGFCQGNFNSDNCLVGGRTMDYGPFGWMDQYDPLFAKWVGSGNHYAFMNQPSAALANFSTLAEAVEPVLGPNGAAKGRELVEEAAQAIERAVNDTWRAKMGFEAEGAGEGLFSKLEPLMRKSKVDYTVFWRQLAEVAALDAGASEEAMFAPLEKAFYTAPKAGLKGEWAAWLELWHAALEAEGARAGAPARMRAVNPKYIPREWMLVGAYELAAKGDMSMIAELQKLFKAPYAEQPEYAGQFYACAPPTALMRGGTAFMS
;
A
#
# COMPACT_ATOMS: atom_id res chain seq x y z
N SER A 1 -44.59 30.52 -7.65
CA SER A 1 -45.58 29.80 -6.83
C SER A 1 -45.17 28.33 -6.75
N THR A 2 -45.31 27.72 -5.56
CA THR A 2 -45.52 26.27 -5.31
C THR A 2 -44.75 25.20 -6.12
N CYS A 3 -43.79 24.57 -5.42
CA CYS A 3 -43.33 23.16 -5.40
C CYS A 3 -43.71 22.14 -6.51
N SER A 4 -42.70 21.36 -6.94
CA SER A 4 -42.56 19.87 -6.82
C SER A 4 -41.16 19.47 -7.37
N GLU A 5 -40.28 18.76 -6.65
CA GLU A 5 -40.20 17.28 -6.47
C GLU A 5 -39.97 16.47 -7.78
N LEU A 6 -39.08 15.47 -7.92
CA LEU A 6 -37.96 14.95 -7.10
C LEU A 6 -37.05 14.01 -7.99
N TYR A 7 -36.06 13.30 -7.41
CA TYR A 7 -35.31 12.12 -7.93
C TYR A 7 -34.12 12.28 -8.92
N VAL A 8 -33.32 11.19 -8.99
CA VAL A 8 -32.09 10.93 -9.79
C VAL A 8 -30.86 11.67 -9.23
N LEU A 9 -29.71 11.03 -8.89
CA LEU A 9 -29.01 9.88 -9.48
C LEU A 9 -28.77 8.69 -8.51
N ARG A 10 -28.70 7.47 -9.07
CA ARG A 10 -28.18 6.26 -8.41
C ARG A 10 -27.52 5.34 -9.47
N TYR A 11 -26.27 4.93 -9.25
CA TYR A 11 -25.47 3.98 -10.05
C TYR A 11 -25.15 4.35 -11.53
N GLY A 12 -24.02 3.84 -12.02
CA GLY A 12 -23.52 4.14 -13.38
C GLY A 12 -22.16 3.54 -13.75
N VAL A 13 -21.87 2.29 -13.38
CA VAL A 13 -20.66 1.57 -13.84
C VAL A 13 -20.96 0.77 -15.11
N THR A 14 -20.41 1.18 -16.26
CA THR A 14 -20.45 0.40 -17.51
C THR A 14 -19.17 0.58 -18.32
N MET A 15 -18.70 -0.51 -18.95
CA MET A 15 -17.54 -0.53 -19.85
C MET A 15 -17.75 0.33 -21.11
N LEU A 16 -16.64 0.83 -21.69
CA LEU A 16 -16.62 1.40 -23.04
C LEU A 16 -15.63 0.65 -23.95
N LEU A 17 -16.17 -0.18 -24.84
CA LEU A 17 -15.43 -0.81 -25.94
C LEU A 17 -15.27 0.16 -27.12
N HIS A 18 -14.14 0.07 -27.84
CA HIS A 18 -13.88 0.86 -29.04
C HIS A 18 -14.91 0.64 -30.16
N LYS A 19 -15.39 1.75 -30.75
CA LYS A 19 -15.68 1.88 -32.18
C LYS A 19 -15.24 3.28 -32.68
N ARG A 20 -15.27 3.50 -34.00
CA ARG A 20 -14.38 4.44 -34.71
C ARG A 20 -15.15 5.25 -35.77
N LEU A 21 -14.61 6.43 -36.13
CA LEU A 21 -14.96 7.27 -37.31
C LEU A 21 -16.24 8.15 -37.18
N PRO A 22 -16.43 9.20 -38.02
CA PRO A 22 -15.61 10.43 -38.09
C PRO A 22 -16.47 11.72 -38.28
N TYR A 23 -15.91 12.78 -38.92
CA TYR A 23 -16.46 14.12 -39.19
C TYR A 23 -16.56 15.07 -37.97
N ALA A 24 -16.56 16.41 -38.14
CA ALA A 24 -15.87 17.31 -39.09
C ALA A 24 -16.02 18.76 -38.56
N SER A 25 -15.08 19.66 -38.87
CA SER A 25 -15.10 21.06 -38.39
C SER A 25 -15.22 22.07 -39.52
N GLU A 26 -16.24 22.93 -39.48
CA GLU A 26 -16.26 24.21 -40.19
C GLU A 26 -15.53 25.31 -39.40
N ALA A 27 -15.24 26.44 -40.03
CA ALA A 27 -14.34 27.46 -39.49
C ALA A 27 -14.76 28.90 -39.82
N THR A 28 -14.38 29.84 -38.96
CA THR A 28 -14.20 31.29 -39.21
C THR A 28 -13.38 31.84 -38.02
N ASN A 29 -12.17 32.39 -38.21
CA ASN A 29 -11.82 33.78 -38.60
C ASN A 29 -12.21 34.83 -37.53
N THR A 30 -11.36 35.80 -37.15
CA THR A 30 -10.17 36.39 -37.82
C THR A 30 -8.97 36.73 -36.90
N HIS A 31 -7.78 36.83 -37.50
CA HIS A 31 -6.61 37.74 -37.28
C HIS A 31 -6.38 38.47 -35.93
N SER A 32 -5.13 38.70 -35.44
CA SER A 32 -3.74 38.40 -35.87
C SER A 32 -2.81 38.53 -34.62
N SER A 33 -1.56 38.07 -34.53
CA SER A 33 -0.43 38.12 -35.48
C SER A 33 0.58 36.96 -35.29
N MET A 34 1.57 36.86 -36.18
CA MET A 34 2.66 35.85 -36.21
C MET A 34 3.72 36.09 -35.10
N GLN A 35 4.72 35.23 -34.81
CA GLN A 35 5.46 34.30 -35.69
C GLN A 35 6.29 33.23 -34.91
N LEU A 36 6.67 32.14 -35.59
CA LEU A 36 7.54 31.01 -35.13
C LEU A 36 6.92 30.12 -34.03
N LEU A 37 7.21 28.81 -33.92
CA LEU A 37 8.27 27.98 -34.54
C LEU A 37 7.71 26.62 -35.01
N ALA A 38 8.40 25.92 -35.92
CA ALA A 38 7.87 24.76 -36.63
C ALA A 38 8.15 23.37 -36.00
N SER A 39 7.15 22.50 -36.14
CA SER A 39 7.07 21.06 -35.86
C SER A 39 8.34 20.19 -36.03
N ARG A 40 8.51 19.24 -35.12
CA ARG A 40 9.18 17.93 -35.39
C ARG A 40 8.47 16.77 -34.69
N THR A 41 8.26 15.68 -35.43
CA THR A 41 7.84 14.37 -34.91
C THR A 41 8.63 13.26 -35.60
N THR A 42 8.73 12.10 -34.93
CA THR A 42 9.25 10.81 -35.42
C THR A 42 10.78 10.62 -35.38
N LEU A 43 11.17 9.34 -35.25
CA LEU A 43 12.51 8.74 -35.36
C LEU A 43 13.53 9.04 -34.25
N TRP A 44 13.49 8.21 -33.20
CA TRP A 44 14.70 7.76 -32.48
C TRP A 44 14.74 6.23 -32.41
N ARG A 45 15.74 5.63 -33.05
CA ARG A 45 16.17 4.24 -32.86
C ARG A 45 17.69 4.24 -32.83
N HIS A 46 18.27 3.79 -31.70
CA HIS A 46 19.63 3.27 -31.55
C HIS A 46 20.80 4.12 -32.11
N GLY A 47 21.59 4.69 -31.20
CA GLY A 47 22.86 5.35 -31.52
C GLY A 47 23.74 5.46 -30.29
N ALA A 48 24.42 4.37 -29.91
CA ALA A 48 25.37 4.35 -28.82
C ALA A 48 26.80 4.57 -29.32
N THR A 49 27.64 5.20 -28.48
CA THR A 49 29.12 5.30 -28.56
C THR A 49 29.76 5.85 -29.84
N LEU A 50 30.53 6.94 -29.69
CA LEU A 50 31.88 7.01 -30.24
C LEU A 50 32.71 8.12 -29.55
N ALA A 51 33.83 7.75 -28.92
CA ALA A 51 34.77 8.71 -28.32
C ALA A 51 36.20 8.12 -28.12
N SER A 52 36.93 7.86 -29.21
CA SER A 52 38.41 7.97 -29.23
C SER A 52 38.96 7.71 -30.64
N GLN A 53 39.79 8.62 -31.15
CA GLN A 53 40.61 8.37 -32.36
C GLN A 53 41.97 7.81 -31.96
N THR A 54 42.57 6.92 -32.76
CA THR A 54 43.79 7.25 -33.54
C THR A 54 44.40 6.03 -34.28
N ARG A 55 44.95 6.32 -35.48
CA ARG A 55 46.05 5.60 -36.20
C ARG A 55 45.87 4.12 -36.59
N GLY A 56 46.14 3.84 -37.87
CA GLY A 56 46.33 2.49 -38.42
C GLY A 56 46.13 2.45 -39.94
N MET A 57 47.22 2.41 -40.72
CA MET A 57 47.16 2.30 -42.19
C MET A 57 47.38 0.85 -42.64
N ALA A 58 46.55 0.35 -43.55
CA ALA A 58 46.89 -0.59 -44.64
C ALA A 58 45.64 -0.91 -45.48
N ALA A 59 45.81 -1.45 -46.68
CA ALA A 59 44.72 -1.76 -47.61
C ALA A 59 44.96 -3.10 -48.35
N VAL A 60 44.15 -3.36 -49.39
CA VAL A 60 44.27 -4.40 -50.44
C VAL A 60 43.58 -5.77 -50.14
N PRO A 61 42.91 -6.43 -51.13
CA PRO A 61 41.67 -7.17 -50.82
C PRO A 61 41.39 -8.50 -51.61
N ARG A 62 40.15 -9.01 -51.44
CA ARG A 62 39.31 -9.78 -52.41
C ARG A 62 39.60 -11.27 -52.67
N THR A 63 38.52 -11.91 -53.19
CA THR A 63 38.39 -13.22 -53.88
C THR A 63 38.12 -14.46 -52.99
N GLN A 64 37.31 -15.46 -53.38
CA GLN A 64 36.22 -15.55 -54.39
C GLN A 64 35.33 -16.82 -54.15
N PHE A 65 34.24 -16.95 -54.91
CA PHE A 65 33.35 -18.13 -55.05
C PHE A 65 32.54 -18.57 -53.80
N GLY A 66 31.37 -19.22 -53.95
CA GLY A 66 30.64 -19.61 -55.17
C GLY A 66 29.13 -19.80 -54.93
N THR A 67 28.32 -19.75 -56.01
CA THR A 67 26.85 -19.70 -55.96
C THR A 67 26.16 -20.90 -56.62
N LEU A 68 25.05 -21.37 -56.06
CA LEU A 68 23.87 -21.99 -56.71
C LEU A 68 22.71 -21.83 -55.68
N ARG A 69 21.58 -21.13 -55.91
CA ARG A 69 20.48 -21.21 -56.90
C ARG A 69 19.69 -22.54 -56.88
N ALA A 70 18.35 -22.59 -57.00
CA ALA A 70 17.27 -21.57 -56.86
C ALA A 70 15.87 -22.25 -57.00
N VAL A 71 14.77 -21.48 -56.81
CA VAL A 71 13.34 -21.75 -57.23
C VAL A 71 12.61 -22.87 -56.43
N ALA A 72 11.40 -22.76 -55.81
CA ALA A 72 10.15 -21.96 -55.92
C ALA A 72 9.07 -22.56 -56.88
N PRO A 73 7.78 -22.13 -56.89
CA PRO A 73 6.79 -21.95 -55.80
C PRO A 73 5.34 -22.47 -56.14
N CYS A 74 4.31 -22.02 -55.39
CA CYS A 74 2.89 -21.78 -55.79
C CYS A 74 1.72 -22.79 -55.57
N LEU A 75 0.78 -22.39 -54.69
CA LEU A 75 -0.68 -22.12 -54.91
C LEU A 75 -1.65 -23.15 -55.55
N ARG A 76 -2.76 -23.48 -54.83
CA ARG A 76 -4.18 -23.14 -55.20
C ARG A 76 -5.25 -23.59 -54.17
N GLN A 77 -6.49 -23.12 -54.35
CA GLN A 77 -7.71 -23.40 -53.55
C GLN A 77 -8.69 -24.35 -54.29
N SER A 78 -9.68 -24.95 -53.60
CA SER A 78 -11.13 -24.93 -53.98
C SER A 78 -12.06 -25.70 -53.00
N LEU A 79 -13.39 -25.60 -53.23
CA LEU A 79 -14.52 -26.09 -52.40
C LEU A 79 -15.36 -27.18 -53.13
N ARG A 80 -16.40 -27.72 -52.44
CA ARG A 80 -17.58 -28.51 -52.94
C ARG A 80 -17.35 -30.03 -53.22
N GLN A 81 -18.34 -30.95 -53.15
CA GLN A 81 -19.62 -31.11 -52.38
C GLN A 81 -20.24 -32.52 -52.71
N ILE A 82 -21.07 -33.12 -51.81
CA ILE A 82 -22.05 -34.24 -52.06
C ILE A 82 -21.43 -35.65 -52.38
N GLY A 83 -21.97 -36.82 -52.00
CA GLY A 83 -23.12 -37.20 -51.12
C GLY A 83 -23.55 -38.70 -51.21
N HIS A 84 -24.66 -39.08 -50.53
CA HIS A 84 -25.32 -40.41 -50.42
C HIS A 84 -24.64 -41.51 -49.56
N LYS A 85 -25.34 -42.45 -48.86
CA LYS A 85 -26.78 -42.81 -48.69
C LYS A 85 -27.14 -42.82 -47.17
N SER A 86 -28.32 -42.38 -46.68
CA SER A 86 -29.65 -43.07 -46.57
C SER A 86 -29.63 -44.38 -45.74
N THR A 87 -30.53 -44.66 -44.77
CA THR A 87 -32.02 -44.58 -44.80
C THR A 87 -32.70 -44.53 -43.40
N THR A 88 -33.82 -43.77 -43.26
CA THR A 88 -35.10 -43.98 -42.47
C THR A 88 -35.10 -44.45 -40.99
N LEU A 89 -36.00 -44.11 -40.03
CA LEU A 89 -37.33 -43.43 -39.84
C LEU A 89 -37.35 -42.85 -38.37
N SER A 90 -38.44 -42.42 -37.69
CA SER A 90 -39.52 -41.41 -37.94
C SER A 90 -40.42 -41.26 -36.66
N SER A 91 -41.44 -40.37 -36.66
CA SER A 91 -42.45 -40.05 -35.60
C SER A 91 -41.94 -39.40 -34.29
N SER A 92 -42.52 -38.37 -33.62
CA SER A 92 -43.85 -37.67 -33.53
C SER A 92 -44.84 -38.22 -32.47
N ILE A 93 -45.56 -37.44 -31.64
CA ILE A 93 -45.77 -35.97 -31.53
C ILE A 93 -46.23 -35.59 -30.07
N PRO A 94 -46.24 -34.31 -29.59
CA PRO A 94 -46.42 -33.95 -28.17
C PRO A 94 -47.75 -33.24 -27.79
N GLN A 95 -48.20 -33.35 -26.52
CA GLN A 95 -49.12 -32.44 -25.77
C GLN A 95 -49.16 -32.83 -24.26
N GLN A 96 -48.96 -31.93 -23.29
CA GLN A 96 -49.88 -30.98 -22.58
C GLN A 96 -50.70 -31.53 -21.38
N ALA A 97 -50.37 -30.99 -20.19
CA ALA A 97 -51.19 -30.53 -19.04
C ALA A 97 -52.44 -31.29 -18.52
N LEU A 98 -52.56 -31.35 -17.18
CA LEU A 98 -53.84 -31.21 -16.44
C LEU A 98 -53.61 -30.76 -14.96
N TRP A 99 -54.69 -30.54 -14.20
CA TRP A 99 -54.76 -29.80 -12.91
C TRP A 99 -55.43 -30.63 -11.78
N SER A 100 -55.50 -30.05 -10.55
CA SER A 100 -56.41 -30.35 -9.39
C SER A 100 -56.32 -31.75 -8.76
N ASP A 101 -56.26 -31.95 -7.43
CA ASP A 101 -57.13 -31.48 -6.32
C ASP A 101 -56.31 -31.27 -5.00
N LEU A 102 -56.67 -30.41 -4.01
CA LEU A 102 -57.87 -30.25 -3.15
C LEU A 102 -58.07 -31.35 -2.08
N GLY A 103 -58.15 -30.99 -0.78
CA GLY A 103 -58.48 -32.00 0.25
C GLY A 103 -58.26 -31.81 1.77
N SER A 104 -58.48 -30.63 2.39
CA SER A 104 -58.87 -30.52 3.84
C SER A 104 -57.84 -30.99 4.94
N SER A 105 -58.02 -30.88 6.27
CA SER A 105 -59.12 -30.40 7.15
C SER A 105 -58.65 -30.03 8.60
N TRP A 106 -59.26 -29.00 9.20
CA TRP A 106 -59.55 -28.76 10.66
C TRP A 106 -58.47 -28.63 11.78
N ALA A 107 -58.31 -27.37 12.23
CA ALA A 107 -58.64 -26.81 13.57
C ALA A 107 -57.98 -27.25 14.93
N ARG A 108 -57.44 -26.20 15.61
CA ARG A 108 -57.41 -25.92 17.08
C ARG A 108 -56.73 -26.88 18.07
N SER A 109 -55.57 -26.47 18.61
CA SER A 109 -55.37 -26.19 20.06
C SER A 109 -54.01 -25.55 20.39
N GLN A 110 -53.96 -24.83 21.50
CA GLN A 110 -52.77 -24.44 22.28
C GLN A 110 -52.96 -25.05 23.70
N PRO A 111 -51.93 -25.26 24.56
CA PRO A 111 -50.79 -24.34 24.72
C PRO A 111 -49.38 -24.94 25.02
N LEU A 112 -48.40 -24.03 25.03
CA LEU A 112 -47.13 -24.04 25.79
C LEU A 112 -46.00 -25.05 25.43
N ALA A 113 -44.80 -24.64 25.85
CA ALA A 113 -43.56 -25.40 25.97
C ALA A 113 -42.94 -26.05 24.70
N ARG A 114 -42.11 -25.28 23.98
CA ARG A 114 -40.79 -25.75 23.51
C ARG A 114 -39.78 -24.61 23.33
N ARG A 115 -38.57 -24.81 23.86
CA ARG A 115 -37.39 -23.97 23.60
C ARG A 115 -36.82 -24.31 22.21
N GLY A 116 -36.34 -23.33 21.45
CA GLY A 116 -35.58 -23.60 20.22
C GLY A 116 -35.38 -22.36 19.33
N LEU A 117 -34.11 -22.08 19.02
CA LEU A 117 -33.61 -21.26 17.89
C LEU A 117 -34.40 -19.99 17.52
N ARG A 118 -34.12 -18.87 18.21
CA ARG A 118 -34.05 -17.53 17.58
C ARG A 118 -32.90 -16.71 18.18
N ARG A 119 -31.74 -16.76 17.52
CA ARG A 119 -30.60 -15.80 17.58
C ARG A 119 -29.56 -16.24 16.55
N HIS A 120 -29.20 -15.35 15.62
CA HIS A 120 -27.92 -15.22 14.88
C HIS A 120 -28.08 -14.32 13.61
N VAL A 121 -28.69 -13.15 13.80
CA VAL A 121 -28.49 -11.97 12.92
C VAL A 121 -28.43 -10.78 13.88
N GLY A 122 -27.43 -9.89 13.72
CA GLY A 122 -27.32 -8.67 14.53
C GLY A 122 -26.23 -8.65 15.62
N VAL A 123 -24.98 -9.06 15.32
CA VAL A 123 -23.77 -8.65 16.06
C VAL A 123 -22.61 -8.34 15.11
N VAL A 124 -22.85 -7.45 14.13
CA VAL A 124 -21.79 -6.78 13.35
C VAL A 124 -22.19 -5.30 13.28
N GLY A 125 -21.55 -4.47 14.11
CA GLY A 125 -21.98 -3.08 14.32
C GLY A 125 -21.90 -2.60 15.78
N ARG A 126 -20.74 -2.80 16.44
CA ARG A 126 -20.27 -2.14 17.68
C ARG A 126 -18.92 -2.75 18.14
N ARG A 127 -17.83 -2.43 17.43
CA ARG A 127 -16.45 -2.70 17.89
C ARG A 127 -15.41 -1.66 17.41
N LEU A 128 -15.87 -0.45 17.11
CA LEU A 128 -15.03 0.72 16.74
C LEU A 128 -15.29 1.93 17.66
N ALA A 129 -15.48 1.68 18.96
CA ALA A 129 -15.46 2.68 20.02
C ALA A 129 -15.17 2.01 21.38
N ALA A 130 -14.43 2.71 22.26
CA ALA A 130 -13.98 2.30 23.59
C ALA A 130 -13.09 1.02 23.66
N GLY A 131 -11.92 1.11 24.32
CA GLY A 131 -11.07 -0.08 24.52
C GLY A 131 -9.67 0.09 25.10
N PHE A 132 -9.06 1.29 25.11
CA PHE A 132 -7.71 1.48 25.65
C PHE A 132 -7.61 2.66 26.62
N THR A 133 -7.66 2.35 27.91
CA THR A 133 -7.15 3.21 28.98
C THR A 133 -6.00 2.45 29.67
N ALA A 134 -4.80 3.03 29.69
CA ALA A 134 -3.64 2.40 30.29
C ALA A 134 -3.68 2.60 31.82
N ALA A 135 -4.15 1.58 32.54
CA ALA A 135 -4.14 1.56 34.01
C ALA A 135 -2.80 1.03 34.54
N ALA A 136 -1.90 1.94 34.92
CA ALA A 136 -0.67 1.56 35.63
C ALA A 136 -0.98 1.20 37.09
N ALA A 137 -0.78 -0.07 37.46
CA ALA A 137 -0.89 -0.55 38.84
C ALA A 137 0.37 -1.35 39.19
N GLY A 138 1.24 -0.78 40.01
CA GLY A 138 2.45 -1.47 40.48
C GLY A 138 2.10 -2.54 41.53
N SER A 139 2.69 -3.72 41.39
CA SER A 139 2.76 -4.70 42.48
C SER A 139 4.22 -5.00 42.79
N ASN A 140 4.57 -5.03 44.08
CA ASN A 140 5.95 -5.07 44.53
C ASN A 140 6.29 -6.51 44.97
N THR A 141 7.03 -7.25 44.14
CA THR A 141 7.46 -8.62 44.41
C THR A 141 8.99 -8.72 44.37
N ALA A 142 9.56 -9.51 45.27
CA ALA A 142 10.99 -9.47 45.57
C ALA A 142 11.90 -9.80 44.37
N ALA A 143 13.01 -9.06 44.26
CA ALA A 143 13.95 -9.18 43.16
C ALA A 143 14.76 -10.48 43.23
N CYS A 144 14.32 -11.51 42.51
CA CYS A 144 15.22 -12.54 42.00
C CYS A 144 15.79 -12.03 40.67
N THR A 145 17.10 -11.77 40.61
CA THR A 145 17.79 -11.39 39.37
C THR A 145 17.60 -12.49 38.31
N PRO A 146 16.90 -12.24 37.19
CA PRO A 146 16.73 -13.24 36.16
C PRO A 146 18.07 -13.48 35.47
N ALA A 147 18.40 -14.75 35.17
CA ALA A 147 19.56 -15.07 34.34
C ALA A 147 19.48 -14.33 32.99
N GLU A 148 20.66 -14.00 32.45
CA GLU A 148 20.82 -13.44 31.11
C GLU A 148 20.25 -14.44 30.11
N THR A 149 19.21 -14.03 29.39
CA THR A 149 18.52 -14.91 28.43
C THR A 149 19.31 -14.87 27.12
N ASP A 150 20.04 -15.95 26.83
CA ASP A 150 20.81 -16.08 25.59
C ASP A 150 19.91 -15.91 24.36
N PHE A 151 20.37 -15.08 23.43
CA PHE A 151 19.74 -14.86 22.13
C PHE A 151 19.53 -16.18 21.37
N LYS A 152 20.51 -17.09 21.40
CA LYS A 152 20.39 -18.37 20.70
C LYS A 152 19.33 -19.26 21.35
N ALA A 153 19.36 -19.41 22.66
CA ALA A 153 18.33 -20.14 23.41
C ALA A 153 16.91 -19.58 23.17
N LEU A 154 16.76 -18.26 23.04
CA LEU A 154 15.48 -17.65 22.68
C LEU A 154 15.03 -18.05 21.27
N ILE A 155 15.91 -17.95 20.28
CA ILE A 155 15.59 -18.28 18.89
C ILE A 155 15.28 -19.78 18.72
N VAL A 156 16.11 -20.67 19.28
CA VAL A 156 15.90 -22.14 19.26
C VAL A 156 14.52 -22.54 19.79
N ASN A 157 14.03 -21.86 20.84
CA ASN A 157 12.74 -22.18 21.46
C ASN A 157 11.52 -21.65 20.70
N TYR A 158 11.69 -20.63 19.85
CA TYR A 158 10.56 -19.98 19.16
C TYR A 158 10.56 -20.16 17.64
N ALA A 159 11.65 -20.64 17.02
CA ALA A 159 11.78 -20.78 15.57
C ALA A 159 10.77 -21.77 14.96
N ASP A 160 9.88 -21.28 14.11
CA ASP A 160 8.90 -22.09 13.38
C ASP A 160 8.66 -21.58 11.96
N ASN A 161 9.63 -21.84 11.07
CA ASN A 161 9.68 -21.44 9.67
C ASN A 161 8.61 -22.10 8.78
N SER A 162 7.34 -21.90 9.12
CA SER A 162 6.17 -22.47 8.46
C SER A 162 6.13 -22.21 6.95
N TRP A 163 6.66 -21.09 6.44
CA TRP A 163 6.79 -20.86 5.01
C TRP A 163 7.62 -21.98 4.33
N VAL A 164 8.79 -22.29 4.90
CA VAL A 164 9.69 -23.34 4.39
C VAL A 164 9.13 -24.74 4.65
N LYS A 165 8.46 -24.95 5.80
CA LYS A 165 7.88 -26.24 6.19
C LYS A 165 6.61 -26.61 5.40
N GLN A 166 5.83 -25.64 4.91
CA GLN A 166 4.52 -25.87 4.27
C GLN A 166 4.53 -25.67 2.74
N LEU A 167 5.44 -24.86 2.20
CA LEU A 167 5.47 -24.50 0.78
C LEU A 167 6.63 -25.15 0.01
N VAL A 168 6.42 -25.33 -1.29
CA VAL A 168 7.42 -25.90 -2.22
C VAL A 168 8.50 -24.87 -2.58
N VAL A 169 9.78 -25.24 -2.42
CA VAL A 169 10.95 -24.46 -2.87
C VAL A 169 11.07 -24.44 -4.41
N ASP A 170 11.65 -23.39 -4.99
CA ASP A 170 12.02 -23.36 -6.41
C ASP A 170 13.03 -24.48 -6.73
N PRO A 171 12.77 -25.38 -7.69
CA PRO A 171 13.63 -26.54 -7.96
C PRO A 171 15.03 -26.18 -8.48
N GLU A 172 15.21 -24.99 -9.06
CA GLU A 172 16.54 -24.50 -9.47
C GLU A 172 17.38 -23.95 -8.29
N THR A 173 16.86 -23.94 -7.06
CA THR A 173 17.52 -23.32 -5.88
C THR A 173 18.93 -23.85 -5.61
N ALA A 174 19.14 -25.17 -5.63
CA ALA A 174 20.44 -25.77 -5.35
C ALA A 174 21.43 -25.52 -6.49
N ASP A 175 21.03 -25.84 -7.72
CA ASP A 175 21.80 -25.65 -8.97
C ASP A 175 22.15 -24.18 -9.30
N LYS A 176 21.61 -23.22 -8.55
CA LYS A 176 21.80 -21.78 -8.74
C LYS A 176 22.26 -21.09 -7.44
N ALA A 177 22.61 -21.84 -6.40
CA ALA A 177 23.23 -21.31 -5.19
C ALA A 177 24.50 -20.50 -5.53
N PRO A 178 24.79 -19.37 -4.83
CA PRO A 178 24.08 -18.81 -3.67
C PRO A 178 22.85 -17.93 -4.02
N ASN A 179 22.28 -18.07 -5.22
CA ASN A 179 21.08 -17.33 -5.68
C ASN A 179 21.22 -15.80 -5.71
N LYS A 180 22.45 -15.28 -5.72
CA LYS A 180 22.80 -13.84 -5.74
C LYS A 180 22.73 -13.15 -7.11
N THR A 181 22.24 -13.84 -8.14
CA THR A 181 22.22 -13.38 -9.54
C THR A 181 20.81 -13.40 -10.10
N SER A 182 20.41 -12.30 -10.75
CA SER A 182 19.08 -12.15 -11.35
C SER A 182 18.78 -13.27 -12.35
N ARG A 183 17.75 -14.10 -12.08
CA ARG A 183 17.37 -15.25 -12.91
C ARG A 183 15.86 -15.42 -12.98
N GLN A 184 15.39 -16.28 -13.88
CA GLN A 184 14.00 -16.69 -13.89
C GLN A 184 13.72 -17.71 -12.77
N VAL A 185 12.59 -17.53 -12.09
CA VAL A 185 12.02 -18.48 -11.11
C VAL A 185 10.69 -18.94 -11.69
N LYS A 186 10.61 -20.22 -12.07
CA LYS A 186 9.52 -20.75 -12.92
C LYS A 186 8.43 -21.48 -12.13
N SER A 187 8.78 -22.02 -10.97
CA SER A 187 7.91 -22.76 -10.05
C SER A 187 8.42 -22.55 -8.61
N GLY A 188 7.72 -23.09 -7.62
CA GLY A 188 8.03 -22.87 -6.21
C GLY A 188 7.64 -21.47 -5.71
N HIS A 189 7.52 -21.36 -4.39
CA HIS A 189 7.01 -20.22 -3.63
C HIS A 189 8.11 -19.38 -2.99
N TYR A 190 9.35 -19.89 -2.98
CA TYR A 190 10.53 -19.19 -2.48
C TYR A 190 11.81 -19.77 -3.09
N VAL A 191 12.87 -18.99 -3.01
CA VAL A 191 14.26 -19.42 -3.29
C VAL A 191 15.06 -19.29 -2.01
N ARG A 192 15.89 -20.28 -1.68
CA ARG A 192 16.87 -20.16 -0.58
C ARG A 192 17.95 -19.17 -0.97
N VAL A 193 18.10 -18.11 -0.16
CA VAL A 193 19.15 -17.10 -0.33
C VAL A 193 19.44 -16.47 1.02
N ASP A 194 20.67 -16.64 1.47
CA ASP A 194 21.15 -16.08 2.72
C ASP A 194 21.42 -14.58 2.55
N PRO A 195 21.24 -13.73 3.57
CA PRO A 195 21.60 -12.32 3.48
C PRO A 195 23.11 -12.11 3.30
N ASP A 196 23.50 -11.01 2.65
CA ASP A 196 24.88 -10.54 2.61
C ASP A 196 25.10 -9.68 3.89
N PRO A 197 25.96 -10.06 4.85
CA PRO A 197 26.14 -9.29 6.09
C PRO A 197 26.60 -7.85 5.83
N LEU A 198 26.26 -6.91 6.73
CA LEU A 198 26.88 -5.57 6.73
C LEU A 198 28.26 -5.65 7.42
N PRO A 199 29.35 -5.18 6.78
CA PRO A 199 30.64 -5.09 7.45
C PRO A 199 30.64 -3.93 8.46
N GLU A 200 31.29 -4.13 9.62
CA GLU A 200 31.37 -3.13 10.70
C GLU A 200 29.99 -2.51 11.06
N PRO A 201 29.02 -3.34 11.50
CA PRO A 201 27.66 -2.91 11.77
C PRO A 201 27.54 -2.11 13.08
N GLU A 202 26.68 -1.10 13.09
CA GLU A 202 26.31 -0.33 14.28
C GLU A 202 24.78 -0.16 14.38
N MET A 203 24.26 -0.28 15.61
CA MET A 203 22.85 -0.06 15.90
C MET A 203 22.53 1.44 15.87
N VAL A 204 21.61 1.86 15.00
CA VAL A 204 21.13 3.25 14.94
C VAL A 204 19.96 3.43 15.90
N ILE A 205 18.97 2.55 15.83
CA ILE A 205 17.75 2.59 16.66
C ILE A 205 17.04 1.23 16.64
N TYR A 206 16.26 0.93 17.67
CA TYR A 206 15.43 -0.27 17.77
C TYR A 206 14.07 0.05 18.40
N SER A 207 13.05 -0.77 18.11
CA SER A 207 11.73 -0.64 18.74
C SER A 207 11.67 -1.50 20.00
N GLU A 208 11.71 -0.84 21.15
CA GLU A 208 11.46 -1.41 22.48
C GLU A 208 10.16 -2.22 22.55
N ALA A 209 9.09 -1.75 21.91
CA ALA A 209 7.80 -2.42 21.89
C ALA A 209 7.82 -3.68 21.01
N MET A 210 8.47 -3.64 19.85
CA MET A 210 8.62 -4.81 18.98
C MET A 210 9.58 -5.85 19.58
N ALA A 211 10.70 -5.41 20.17
CA ALA A 211 11.62 -6.28 20.89
C ALA A 211 10.93 -6.98 22.06
N THR A 212 10.08 -6.27 22.82
CA THR A 212 9.31 -6.87 23.92
C THR A 212 8.31 -7.90 23.42
N SER A 213 7.62 -7.60 22.30
CA SER A 213 6.66 -8.51 21.66
C SER A 213 7.30 -9.76 21.01
N LEU A 214 8.63 -9.84 20.96
CA LEU A 214 9.42 -11.00 20.51
C LEU A 214 10.26 -11.61 21.65
N GLY A 215 10.11 -11.15 22.90
CA GLY A 215 10.95 -11.54 24.04
C GLY A 215 12.41 -11.02 24.00
N LEU A 216 12.79 -10.34 22.92
CA LEU A 216 14.17 -9.96 22.60
C LEU A 216 14.72 -8.79 23.44
N SER A 217 13.94 -8.08 24.25
CA SER A 217 14.35 -6.84 24.93
C SER A 217 15.63 -6.94 25.78
N LYS A 218 15.94 -8.10 26.36
CA LYS A 218 17.22 -8.31 27.08
C LYS A 218 18.44 -8.45 26.15
N THR A 219 18.21 -8.84 24.90
CA THR A 219 19.23 -9.21 23.92
C THR A 219 19.57 -8.11 22.91
N VAL A 220 18.82 -7.00 22.85
CA VAL A 220 19.00 -5.94 21.84
C VAL A 220 20.38 -5.26 21.85
N GLN A 221 21.15 -5.43 22.94
CA GLN A 221 22.53 -4.93 23.09
C GLN A 221 23.60 -6.03 22.92
N SER A 222 23.22 -7.28 22.64
CA SER A 222 24.18 -8.37 22.46
C SER A 222 24.86 -8.32 21.09
N LYS A 223 26.06 -8.91 21.01
CA LYS A 223 26.79 -9.04 19.74
C LYS A 223 26.05 -9.95 18.77
N GLU A 224 25.35 -10.94 19.31
CA GLU A 224 24.55 -11.95 18.62
C GLU A 224 23.36 -11.29 17.91
N PHE A 225 22.61 -10.43 18.61
CA PHE A 225 21.51 -9.65 18.04
C PHE A 225 22.01 -8.72 16.94
N LEU A 226 23.09 -7.97 17.19
CA LEU A 226 23.67 -7.04 16.22
C LEU A 226 24.17 -7.77 14.96
N ARG A 227 24.90 -8.89 15.13
CA ARG A 227 25.34 -9.75 14.02
C ARG A 227 24.15 -10.25 13.22
N TYR A 228 23.21 -10.93 13.88
CA TYR A 228 22.09 -11.60 13.21
C TYR A 228 21.23 -10.63 12.39
N PHE A 229 20.80 -9.52 13.00
CA PHE A 229 20.00 -8.51 12.29
C PHE A 229 20.81 -7.62 11.32
N SER A 230 22.15 -7.74 11.30
CA SER A 230 23.00 -7.22 10.23
C SER A 230 23.21 -8.18 9.05
N GLY A 231 22.65 -9.40 9.11
CA GLY A 231 22.71 -10.40 8.06
C GLY A 231 23.60 -11.62 8.33
N ASP A 232 24.11 -11.80 9.55
CA ASP A 232 24.95 -12.95 9.94
C ASP A 232 24.07 -14.09 10.51
N ILE A 233 23.55 -14.94 9.61
CA ILE A 233 22.62 -16.02 9.98
C ILE A 233 23.26 -17.18 10.76
N ASP A 234 24.58 -17.35 10.69
CA ASP A 234 25.34 -18.39 11.42
C ASP A 234 25.22 -18.25 12.95
N VAL A 235 24.70 -17.11 13.44
CA VAL A 235 24.33 -16.90 14.84
C VAL A 235 23.19 -17.83 15.29
N ALA A 236 22.24 -18.15 14.41
CA ALA A 236 21.03 -18.92 14.70
C ALA A 236 20.56 -19.77 13.48
N PRO A 237 21.20 -20.93 13.23
CA PRO A 237 20.93 -21.76 12.05
C PRO A 237 19.54 -22.43 12.03
N GLU A 238 18.78 -22.36 13.12
CA GLU A 238 17.39 -22.80 13.22
C GLU A 238 16.43 -21.87 12.47
N MET A 239 16.86 -20.62 12.20
CA MET A 239 16.08 -19.62 11.49
C MET A 239 16.46 -19.58 10.02
N GLU A 240 15.45 -19.71 9.18
CA GLU A 240 15.67 -20.11 7.80
C GLU A 240 15.55 -18.97 6.79
N SER A 241 16.47 -18.90 5.83
CA SER A 241 16.57 -17.81 4.86
C SER A 241 15.75 -18.05 3.59
N TRP A 242 15.04 -17.03 3.09
CA TRP A 242 14.44 -17.06 1.73
C TRP A 242 14.10 -15.67 1.15
N ALA A 243 13.85 -15.66 -0.16
CA ALA A 243 13.23 -14.55 -0.89
C ALA A 243 12.10 -15.09 -1.79
N THR A 244 11.01 -14.34 -1.96
CA THR A 244 9.82 -14.83 -2.69
C THR A 244 9.69 -14.25 -4.12
N PRO A 245 9.12 -15.01 -5.07
CA PRO A 245 8.65 -14.48 -6.34
C PRO A 245 7.21 -13.97 -6.20
N TYR A 246 6.89 -12.83 -6.80
CA TYR A 246 5.52 -12.31 -6.86
C TYR A 246 5.26 -11.51 -8.15
N ALA A 247 4.01 -11.48 -8.58
CA ALA A 247 3.55 -10.73 -9.74
C ALA A 247 3.27 -9.26 -9.39
N LEU A 248 3.27 -8.42 -10.43
CA LEU A 248 2.88 -7.02 -10.37
C LEU A 248 1.55 -6.84 -11.13
N ALA A 249 0.58 -6.17 -10.51
CA ALA A 249 -0.55 -5.55 -11.17
C ALA A 249 -0.70 -4.10 -10.68
N ILE A 250 -1.12 -3.22 -11.59
CA ILE A 250 -1.30 -1.78 -11.35
C ILE A 250 -2.75 -1.49 -11.69
N MET A 251 -3.55 -1.00 -10.73
CA MET A 251 -5.00 -0.78 -10.90
C MET A 251 -5.73 -1.96 -11.58
N ALA A 252 -5.56 -3.17 -11.02
CA ALA A 252 -6.08 -4.44 -11.57
C ALA A 252 -5.60 -4.80 -13.00
N GLN A 253 -4.54 -4.18 -13.53
CA GLN A 253 -3.96 -4.53 -14.83
C GLN A 253 -2.66 -5.33 -14.67
N PRO A 254 -2.64 -6.63 -15.04
CA PRO A 254 -1.45 -7.49 -15.00
C PRO A 254 -0.25 -6.95 -15.76
N GLN A 255 0.85 -6.71 -15.04
CA GLN A 255 2.12 -6.30 -15.63
C GLN A 255 3.05 -7.50 -15.85
N TYR A 256 3.70 -7.53 -17.03
CA TYR A 256 4.66 -8.57 -17.41
C TYR A 256 6.00 -7.99 -17.89
N GLN A 257 6.00 -6.78 -18.45
CA GLN A 257 7.19 -6.14 -19.04
C GLN A 257 8.15 -5.55 -17.99
N ASN A 258 7.68 -5.30 -16.76
CA ASN A 258 8.47 -4.81 -15.63
C ASN A 258 9.39 -5.91 -15.01
N CYS A 259 9.21 -7.16 -15.43
CA CYS A 259 10.14 -8.26 -15.22
C CYS A 259 11.29 -8.15 -16.25
N PRO A 260 12.59 -8.31 -15.88
CA PRO A 260 13.71 -8.23 -16.81
C PRO A 260 13.64 -9.21 -18.00
N PHE A 261 12.87 -10.28 -17.85
CA PHE A 261 12.67 -11.32 -18.87
C PHE A 261 11.36 -11.15 -19.67
N GLY A 262 10.64 -10.04 -19.48
CA GLY A 262 9.41 -9.68 -20.21
C GLY A 262 8.20 -10.60 -19.98
N ASN A 263 8.30 -11.54 -19.04
CA ASN A 263 7.39 -12.69 -18.92
C ASN A 263 6.86 -12.95 -17.50
N GLY A 264 7.07 -12.03 -16.56
CA GLY A 264 6.67 -12.14 -15.15
C GLY A 264 7.59 -12.96 -14.24
N ASN A 265 8.33 -13.96 -14.73
CA ASN A 265 9.10 -14.93 -13.92
C ASN A 265 10.39 -14.39 -13.26
N GLY A 266 10.52 -13.08 -13.02
CA GLY A 266 11.73 -12.43 -12.51
C GLY A 266 11.42 -11.18 -11.68
N TYR A 267 10.28 -11.18 -11.02
CA TYR A 267 9.81 -10.16 -10.09
C TYR A 267 9.54 -10.83 -8.74
N GLY A 268 9.81 -10.12 -7.65
CA GLY A 268 9.97 -10.71 -6.31
C GLY A 268 10.80 -9.81 -5.39
N ASP A 269 11.19 -10.32 -4.23
CA ASP A 269 11.94 -9.59 -3.20
C ASP A 269 13.37 -9.23 -3.66
N GLY A 270 13.53 -8.12 -4.39
CA GLY A 270 14.81 -7.74 -5.01
C GLY A 270 15.87 -7.12 -4.09
N ARG A 271 15.51 -6.83 -2.83
CA ARG A 271 16.38 -6.25 -1.78
C ARG A 271 15.84 -6.52 -0.37
N ALA A 272 15.10 -7.62 -0.23
CA ALA A 272 14.54 -8.09 1.03
C ALA A 272 14.78 -9.59 1.10
N ILE A 273 15.12 -10.09 2.29
CA ILE A 273 15.32 -11.51 2.55
C ILE A 273 14.63 -11.79 3.89
N SER A 274 13.69 -12.73 3.90
CA SER A 274 13.09 -13.23 5.14
C SER A 274 14.11 -14.15 5.82
N ILE A 275 14.29 -13.95 7.12
CA ILE A 275 15.31 -14.57 7.98
C ILE A 275 14.62 -15.32 9.11
N GLY A 276 13.82 -16.31 8.73
CA GLY A 276 13.08 -17.16 9.66
C GLY A 276 11.82 -16.53 10.26
N GLU A 277 11.14 -17.35 11.05
CA GLU A 277 9.85 -17.04 11.64
C GLU A 277 9.81 -17.52 13.09
N VAL A 278 9.16 -16.76 13.97
CA VAL A 278 9.02 -17.11 15.38
C VAL A 278 7.57 -17.17 15.83
N VAL A 279 7.28 -18.01 16.81
CA VAL A 279 6.01 -18.01 17.55
C VAL A 279 6.29 -17.61 19.00
N VAL A 280 5.76 -16.46 19.42
CA VAL A 280 5.92 -15.87 20.75
C VAL A 280 4.54 -15.47 21.27
N ASP A 281 4.18 -15.87 22.48
CA ASP A 281 2.85 -15.66 23.08
C ASP A 281 1.69 -16.04 22.12
N GLU A 282 1.80 -17.25 21.54
CA GLU A 282 0.92 -17.82 20.51
C GLU A 282 0.84 -17.03 19.18
N LYS A 283 1.54 -15.89 19.06
CA LYS A 283 1.56 -15.04 17.87
C LYS A 283 2.75 -15.38 16.97
N ARG A 284 2.44 -15.56 15.69
CA ARG A 284 3.39 -15.88 14.63
C ARG A 284 3.93 -14.61 13.98
N TRP A 285 5.24 -14.55 13.79
CA TRP A 285 5.93 -13.41 13.20
C TRP A 285 6.97 -13.86 12.15
N GLU A 286 6.96 -13.21 10.99
CA GLU A 286 7.99 -13.30 9.97
C GLU A 286 8.99 -12.16 10.18
N LEU A 287 10.30 -12.46 10.15
CA LEU A 287 11.39 -11.48 10.29
C LEU A 287 12.03 -11.25 8.91
N GLN A 288 12.20 -10.00 8.48
CA GLN A 288 12.68 -9.72 7.11
C GLN A 288 13.66 -8.54 7.05
N LEU A 289 14.88 -8.80 6.54
CA LEU A 289 15.93 -7.78 6.39
C LEU A 289 15.77 -7.02 5.07
N LYS A 290 15.30 -5.77 5.11
CA LYS A 290 15.31 -4.89 3.95
C LYS A 290 16.68 -4.23 3.81
N GLY A 291 17.33 -4.42 2.66
CA GLY A 291 18.75 -4.12 2.47
C GLY A 291 19.68 -5.31 2.71
N GLY A 292 19.13 -6.50 3.00
CA GLY A 292 19.85 -7.74 3.27
C GLY A 292 20.69 -8.30 2.11
N GLY A 293 20.82 -7.59 0.99
CA GLY A 293 21.70 -7.97 -0.12
C GLY A 293 20.95 -8.57 -1.32
N ARG A 294 21.70 -9.22 -2.21
CA ARG A 294 21.18 -9.65 -3.52
C ARG A 294 20.36 -10.93 -3.44
N THR A 295 19.43 -11.05 -4.38
CA THR A 295 18.50 -12.18 -4.57
C THR A 295 18.31 -12.45 -6.07
N PRO A 296 17.59 -13.53 -6.48
CA PRO A 296 17.20 -13.75 -7.88
C PRO A 296 16.35 -12.64 -8.50
N PHE A 297 15.80 -11.75 -7.66
CA PHE A 297 14.82 -10.73 -8.01
C PHE A 297 15.40 -9.31 -7.97
N CYS A 298 16.73 -9.15 -7.84
CA CYS A 298 17.35 -7.82 -7.72
C CYS A 298 17.21 -6.94 -8.97
N ARG A 299 16.88 -7.52 -10.13
CA ARG A 299 16.65 -6.82 -11.41
C ARG A 299 17.78 -5.86 -11.84
N GLY A 300 19.01 -6.17 -11.44
CA GLY A 300 20.20 -5.35 -11.70
C GLY A 300 20.61 -4.40 -10.56
N GLY A 301 19.81 -4.31 -9.49
CA GLY A 301 20.16 -3.61 -8.26
C GLY A 301 21.18 -4.36 -7.39
N ASP A 302 21.79 -3.62 -6.45
CA ASP A 302 22.78 -4.11 -5.50
C ASP A 302 22.19 -4.89 -4.31
N GLY A 303 20.86 -4.86 -4.13
CA GLY A 303 20.18 -5.50 -3.00
C GLY A 303 20.26 -4.75 -1.67
N ARG A 304 20.87 -3.55 -1.64
CA ARG A 304 21.07 -2.75 -0.42
C ARG A 304 20.01 -1.66 -0.22
N ALA A 305 19.76 -1.33 1.04
CA ALA A 305 19.10 -0.10 1.45
C ALA A 305 20.16 0.88 1.99
N VAL A 306 19.81 2.16 2.12
CA VAL A 306 20.72 3.21 2.62
C VAL A 306 20.17 3.82 3.90
N LEU A 307 21.04 4.37 4.74
CA LEU A 307 20.67 4.92 6.05
C LEU A 307 19.43 5.82 5.99
N ARG A 308 19.41 6.81 5.08
CA ARG A 308 18.29 7.75 4.88
C ARG A 308 16.94 7.08 4.62
N SER A 309 16.86 6.15 3.66
CA SER A 309 15.61 5.44 3.37
C SER A 309 15.16 4.56 4.55
N SER A 310 16.14 4.03 5.28
CA SER A 310 15.93 3.06 6.35
C SER A 310 15.47 3.74 7.66
N ILE A 311 15.95 4.97 7.95
CA ILE A 311 15.41 5.87 8.98
C ILE A 311 13.94 6.20 8.69
N ARG A 312 13.63 6.60 7.45
CA ARG A 312 12.26 6.95 7.02
C ARG A 312 11.30 5.78 7.23
N GLU A 313 11.67 4.58 6.79
CA GLU A 313 10.85 3.37 6.95
C GLU A 313 10.70 2.96 8.41
N PHE A 314 11.78 3.00 9.21
CA PHE A 314 11.72 2.67 10.64
C PHE A 314 10.75 3.60 11.40
N LEU A 315 10.92 4.91 11.27
CA LEU A 315 10.07 5.90 11.96
C LEU A 315 8.63 5.87 11.44
N ALA A 316 8.41 5.71 10.13
CA ALA A 316 7.05 5.65 9.56
C ALA A 316 6.28 4.38 9.99
N SER A 317 6.96 3.23 10.09
CA SER A 317 6.36 1.96 10.53
C SER A 317 5.85 2.06 11.97
N GLU A 318 6.69 2.52 12.89
CA GLU A 318 6.34 2.61 14.31
C GLU A 318 5.36 3.77 14.59
N ALA A 319 5.44 4.87 13.83
CA ALA A 319 4.46 5.96 13.89
C ALA A 319 3.08 5.51 13.39
N MET A 320 2.97 4.73 12.31
CA MET A 320 1.69 4.19 11.82
C MET A 320 1.03 3.26 12.83
N TRP A 321 1.83 2.43 13.51
CA TRP A 321 1.35 1.60 14.61
C TRP A 321 0.78 2.46 15.75
N ALA A 322 1.52 3.47 16.21
CA ALA A 322 1.07 4.37 17.29
C ALA A 322 -0.10 5.30 16.88
N LEU A 323 -0.27 5.55 15.57
CA LEU A 323 -1.44 6.19 14.98
C LEU A 323 -2.67 5.26 14.91
N GLY A 324 -2.53 3.97 15.24
CA GLY A 324 -3.62 2.99 15.15
C GLY A 324 -4.02 2.68 13.71
N VAL A 325 -3.05 2.49 12.82
CA VAL A 325 -3.26 1.94 11.48
C VAL A 325 -2.38 0.71 11.32
N ASP A 326 -2.95 -0.43 10.89
CA ASP A 326 -2.19 -1.68 10.84
C ASP A 326 -1.08 -1.64 9.77
N THR A 327 0.06 -2.21 10.11
CA THR A 327 1.34 -1.98 9.42
C THR A 327 2.37 -3.07 9.71
N THR A 328 3.26 -3.31 8.75
CA THR A 328 4.56 -3.91 9.04
C THR A 328 5.30 -3.07 10.08
N ARG A 329 5.89 -3.73 11.08
CA ARG A 329 6.63 -3.12 12.20
C ARG A 329 8.12 -3.08 11.91
N ALA A 330 8.86 -2.24 12.65
CA ALA A 330 10.32 -2.18 12.54
C ALA A 330 10.99 -2.54 13.87
N LEU A 331 11.75 -3.64 13.89
CA LEU A 331 12.46 -4.10 15.10
C LEU A 331 13.76 -3.33 15.32
N SER A 332 14.60 -3.22 14.29
CA SER A 332 15.93 -2.61 14.38
C SER A 332 16.33 -1.93 13.08
N LEU A 333 17.19 -0.93 13.20
CA LEU A 333 17.90 -0.28 12.10
C LEU A 333 19.40 -0.34 12.41
N ILE A 334 20.15 -1.00 11.53
CA ILE A 334 21.60 -1.19 11.63
C ILE A 334 22.27 -0.59 10.39
N VAL A 335 23.36 0.14 10.58
CA VAL A 335 24.15 0.78 9.52
C VAL A 335 25.54 0.17 9.42
N SER A 336 26.12 0.09 8.22
CA SER A 336 27.52 -0.24 8.04
C SER A 336 28.39 1.02 8.16
N LYS A 337 29.51 0.94 8.89
CA LYS A 337 30.53 2.00 8.91
C LYS A 337 31.48 1.97 7.70
N LYS A 338 31.37 0.95 6.84
CA LYS A 338 32.36 0.64 5.79
C LYS A 338 31.75 0.53 4.40
N GLU A 339 30.57 -0.07 4.28
CA GLU A 339 29.89 -0.27 3.01
C GLU A 339 29.01 0.92 2.66
N THR A 340 29.22 1.48 1.48
CA THR A 340 28.43 2.59 0.94
C THR A 340 27.97 2.25 -0.47
N THR A 341 26.82 2.78 -0.88
CA THR A 341 26.33 2.62 -2.25
C THR A 341 25.79 3.93 -2.80
N ASN A 342 25.77 4.04 -4.14
CA ASN A 342 25.30 5.23 -4.82
C ASN A 342 23.78 5.18 -5.02
N ARG A 343 23.09 6.31 -4.79
CA ARG A 343 21.65 6.46 -4.97
C ARG A 343 21.31 7.74 -5.76
N PRO A 344 20.30 7.70 -6.64
CA PRO A 344 19.78 8.91 -7.27
C PRO A 344 19.24 9.88 -6.21
N TRP A 345 19.59 11.15 -6.34
CA TRP A 345 19.11 12.21 -5.46
C TRP A 345 18.94 13.55 -6.20
N TYR A 346 18.45 14.53 -5.45
CA TYR A 346 18.12 15.86 -5.94
C TYR A 346 19.26 16.83 -5.67
N ARG A 347 19.71 17.54 -6.71
CA ARG A 347 20.51 18.75 -6.55
C ARG A 347 19.66 19.82 -5.88
N GLU A 348 20.23 20.55 -4.92
CA GLU A 348 19.59 21.75 -4.40
C GLU A 348 19.62 22.86 -5.46
N ILE A 349 18.51 23.57 -5.59
CA ILE A 349 18.31 24.69 -6.51
C ILE A 349 17.56 25.73 -5.69
N SER A 350 18.17 26.89 -5.45
CA SER A 350 17.54 27.99 -4.73
C SER A 350 16.72 28.87 -5.68
N VAL A 351 15.91 29.78 -5.14
CA VAL A 351 15.19 30.79 -5.93
C VAL A 351 16.13 31.80 -6.62
N ASP A 352 17.41 31.78 -6.25
CA ASP A 352 18.48 32.63 -6.79
C ASP A 352 19.55 31.81 -7.55
N ASP A 353 19.27 30.56 -7.91
CA ASP A 353 20.15 29.73 -8.75
C ASP A 353 20.38 30.44 -10.10
N PRO A 354 21.63 30.58 -10.59
CA PRO A 354 21.93 31.24 -11.87
C PRO A 354 21.16 30.68 -13.07
N VAL A 355 20.75 29.41 -13.06
CA VAL A 355 19.90 28.80 -14.10
C VAL A 355 18.51 29.43 -14.16
N LEU A 356 18.04 29.99 -13.02
CA LEU A 356 16.73 30.63 -12.89
C LEU A 356 16.76 32.15 -13.07
N ALA A 357 17.94 32.76 -13.25
CA ALA A 357 18.11 34.22 -13.24
C ALA A 357 17.23 34.98 -14.26
N GLY A 358 16.92 34.37 -15.41
CA GLY A 358 16.08 34.97 -16.46
C GLY A 358 14.57 34.97 -16.21
N TYR A 359 14.10 34.32 -15.13
CA TYR A 359 12.68 34.23 -14.78
C TYR A 359 12.29 35.22 -13.67
N SER A 360 11.04 35.66 -13.66
CA SER A 360 10.44 36.41 -12.55
C SER A 360 10.27 35.54 -11.29
N LEU A 361 10.16 36.16 -10.12
CA LEU A 361 10.07 35.44 -8.84
C LEU A 361 8.92 34.41 -8.80
N GLU A 362 7.77 34.73 -9.38
CA GLU A 362 6.61 33.83 -9.45
C GLU A 362 6.90 32.62 -10.35
N GLU A 363 7.49 32.83 -11.53
CA GLU A 363 7.92 31.75 -12.42
C GLU A 363 9.00 30.87 -11.78
N ARG A 364 9.97 31.46 -11.05
CA ARG A 364 10.99 30.69 -10.32
C ARG A 364 10.37 29.78 -9.25
N MET A 365 9.43 30.31 -8.45
CA MET A 365 8.70 29.51 -7.47
C MET A 365 7.86 28.42 -8.15
N GLN A 366 7.22 28.73 -9.28
CA GLN A 366 6.46 27.75 -10.05
C GLN A 366 7.37 26.62 -10.58
N ILE A 367 8.52 26.94 -11.15
CA ILE A 367 9.52 25.97 -11.63
C ILE A 367 10.04 25.09 -10.48
N LEU A 368 10.40 25.69 -9.33
CA LEU A 368 10.88 24.96 -8.15
C LEU A 368 9.80 24.07 -7.52
N SER A 369 8.53 24.43 -7.64
CA SER A 369 7.41 23.62 -7.14
C SER A 369 7.05 22.40 -8.02
N GLN A 370 7.57 22.32 -9.26
CA GLN A 370 7.22 21.23 -10.17
C GLN A 370 7.89 19.90 -9.80
N PRO A 371 7.13 18.79 -9.67
CA PRO A 371 7.70 17.48 -9.41
C PRO A 371 8.68 17.06 -10.53
N ARG A 372 9.90 16.69 -10.12
CA ARG A 372 10.97 16.24 -11.03
C ARG A 372 11.61 14.95 -10.57
N ASN A 373 12.33 14.30 -11.48
CA ASN A 373 13.19 13.17 -11.17
C ASN A 373 14.52 13.64 -10.54
N PRO A 374 15.23 12.75 -9.83
CA PRO A 374 16.62 12.94 -9.43
C PRO A 374 17.53 13.34 -10.59
N ASP A 375 18.46 14.25 -10.32
CA ASP A 375 19.39 14.84 -11.27
C ASP A 375 20.87 14.71 -10.85
N THR A 376 21.14 14.09 -9.69
CA THR A 376 22.49 13.74 -9.24
C THR A 376 22.54 12.33 -8.63
N MET A 377 23.74 11.83 -8.36
CA MET A 377 24.01 10.62 -7.59
C MET A 377 24.75 11.00 -6.31
N ILE A 378 24.32 10.48 -5.17
CA ILE A 378 25.03 10.62 -3.89
C ILE A 378 25.49 9.26 -3.38
N THR A 379 26.61 9.23 -2.66
CA THR A 379 27.11 8.05 -1.95
C THR A 379 26.54 8.05 -0.53
N GLU A 380 25.88 6.98 -0.12
CA GLU A 380 25.27 6.85 1.22
C GLU A 380 25.67 5.54 1.91
N PRO A 381 25.80 5.50 3.25
CA PRO A 381 26.04 4.27 3.99
C PRO A 381 24.95 3.22 3.76
N CYS A 382 25.36 1.98 3.52
CA CYS A 382 24.46 0.83 3.47
C CYS A 382 23.85 0.57 4.85
N ALA A 383 22.56 0.26 4.89
CA ALA A 383 21.82 -0.03 6.11
C ALA A 383 20.82 -1.16 5.90
N ILE A 384 20.41 -1.79 7.00
CA ILE A 384 19.36 -2.80 7.07
C ILE A 384 18.31 -2.36 8.08
N THR A 385 17.05 -2.36 7.66
CA THR A 385 15.90 -2.33 8.56
C THR A 385 15.34 -3.74 8.71
N THR A 386 15.27 -4.24 9.94
CA THR A 386 14.54 -5.48 10.24
C THR A 386 13.06 -5.16 10.32
N ARG A 387 12.31 -5.60 9.29
CA ARG A 387 10.85 -5.54 9.26
C ARG A 387 10.27 -6.76 9.94
N VAL A 388 9.13 -6.59 10.62
CA VAL A 388 8.41 -7.68 11.30
C VAL A 388 6.91 -7.58 11.00
N ALA A 389 6.28 -8.70 10.68
CA ALA A 389 4.85 -8.78 10.39
C ALA A 389 4.30 -10.19 10.67
N PRO A 390 2.97 -10.37 10.83
CA PRO A 390 2.36 -11.71 10.87
C PRO A 390 2.65 -12.53 9.60
N SER A 391 2.76 -11.86 8.44
CA SER A 391 3.51 -12.31 7.27
C SER A 391 3.76 -11.13 6.31
N PHE A 392 4.67 -11.31 5.34
CA PHE A 392 4.84 -10.45 4.17
C PHE A 392 4.09 -10.97 2.92
N LEU A 393 3.02 -11.75 3.09
CA LEU A 393 2.14 -12.20 2.01
C LEU A 393 1.44 -11.03 1.29
N ARG A 394 2.00 -10.64 0.14
CA ARG A 394 1.44 -9.71 -0.85
C ARG A 394 0.37 -10.38 -1.73
N ILE A 395 -0.64 -9.63 -2.20
CA ILE A 395 -1.62 -10.10 -3.21
C ILE A 395 -0.92 -10.59 -4.48
N GLY A 396 0.18 -9.93 -4.87
CA GLY A 396 1.06 -10.35 -5.95
C GLY A 396 1.58 -11.80 -5.89
N HIS A 397 1.63 -12.45 -4.72
CA HIS A 397 1.95 -13.88 -4.64
C HIS A 397 0.83 -14.73 -5.22
N ILE A 398 -0.39 -14.60 -4.69
CA ILE A 398 -1.56 -15.38 -5.11
C ILE A 398 -1.83 -15.14 -6.61
N ASP A 399 -1.75 -13.89 -7.06
CA ASP A 399 -1.79 -13.48 -8.47
C ASP A 399 -0.73 -14.20 -9.33
N LEU A 400 0.52 -14.34 -8.88
CA LEU A 400 1.55 -15.09 -9.61
C LEU A 400 1.18 -16.57 -9.78
N PHE A 401 0.64 -17.22 -8.74
CA PHE A 401 0.24 -18.62 -8.83
C PHE A 401 -1.03 -18.82 -9.64
N ALA A 402 -1.98 -17.89 -9.58
CA ALA A 402 -3.16 -17.87 -10.43
C ALA A 402 -2.78 -17.75 -11.91
N ARG A 403 -1.94 -16.77 -12.28
CA ARG A 403 -1.38 -16.60 -13.63
C ARG A 403 -0.61 -17.84 -14.11
N ARG A 404 -0.01 -18.62 -13.20
CA ARG A 404 0.65 -19.90 -13.53
C ARG A 404 -0.37 -21.03 -13.74
N ALA A 405 -1.42 -21.12 -12.91
CA ALA A 405 -2.45 -22.16 -12.95
C ALA A 405 -3.38 -22.05 -14.18
N VAL A 406 -3.83 -20.84 -14.53
CA VAL A 406 -4.75 -20.62 -15.68
C VAL A 406 -4.02 -20.54 -17.03
N LYS A 407 -2.69 -20.69 -17.06
CA LYS A 407 -1.89 -20.56 -18.28
C LYS A 407 -2.15 -21.75 -19.22
N ARG A 408 -2.25 -21.48 -20.53
CA ARG A 408 -2.28 -22.55 -21.55
C ARG A 408 -1.05 -23.45 -21.41
N GLY A 409 -1.28 -24.74 -21.13
CA GLY A 409 -0.22 -25.72 -20.88
C GLY A 409 0.21 -25.84 -19.42
N ALA A 410 -0.52 -25.24 -18.48
CA ALA A 410 -0.38 -25.54 -17.06
C ALA A 410 -0.70 -27.02 -16.76
N THR A 411 -0.06 -27.53 -15.72
CA THR A 411 -0.22 -28.88 -15.18
C THR A 411 -0.95 -28.82 -13.83
N PRO A 412 -1.47 -29.93 -13.29
CA PRO A 412 -2.07 -29.97 -11.96
C PRO A 412 -1.17 -29.43 -10.83
N GLU A 413 0.15 -29.40 -11.04
CA GLU A 413 1.10 -28.84 -10.08
C GLU A 413 1.01 -27.30 -9.97
N GLN A 414 0.67 -26.58 -11.04
CA GLN A 414 0.50 -25.12 -10.95
C GLN A 414 -0.79 -24.76 -10.18
N GLN A 415 -1.85 -25.57 -10.32
CA GLN A 415 -3.06 -25.47 -9.51
C GLN A 415 -2.76 -25.80 -8.03
N ARG A 416 -2.03 -26.89 -7.76
CA ARG A 416 -1.61 -27.26 -6.39
C ARG A 416 -0.84 -26.13 -5.70
N GLN A 417 0.07 -25.46 -6.41
CA GLN A 417 0.85 -24.34 -5.86
C GLN A 417 -0.04 -23.10 -5.57
N LEU A 418 -1.08 -22.85 -6.36
CA LEU A 418 -2.09 -21.83 -6.03
C LEU A 418 -2.87 -22.22 -4.76
N GLU A 419 -3.36 -23.46 -4.67
CA GLU A 419 -4.10 -23.97 -3.51
C GLU A 419 -3.26 -23.92 -2.23
N GLN A 420 -1.98 -24.31 -2.28
CA GLN A 420 -1.03 -24.19 -1.18
C GLN A 420 -0.79 -22.73 -0.75
N MET A 421 -0.69 -21.80 -1.71
CA MET A 421 -0.50 -20.38 -1.42
C MET A 421 -1.75 -19.76 -0.76
N VAL A 422 -2.96 -20.15 -1.16
CA VAL A 422 -4.22 -19.71 -0.51
C VAL A 422 -4.39 -20.34 0.87
N GLU A 423 -4.10 -21.63 1.03
CA GLU A 423 -4.09 -22.32 2.34
C GLU A 423 -3.10 -21.65 3.31
N HIS A 424 -1.89 -21.32 2.86
CA HIS A 424 -0.90 -20.62 3.68
C HIS A 424 -1.35 -19.19 4.00
N ALA A 425 -2.02 -18.48 3.09
CA ALA A 425 -2.61 -17.17 3.37
C ALA A 425 -3.69 -17.23 4.46
N ILE A 426 -4.56 -18.24 4.42
CA ILE A 426 -5.55 -18.49 5.50
C ILE A 426 -4.80 -18.75 6.82
N PHE A 427 -3.85 -19.67 6.84
CA PHE A 427 -3.08 -20.04 8.03
C PHE A 427 -2.30 -18.86 8.65
N ARG A 428 -1.75 -17.96 7.84
CA ARG A 428 -0.92 -16.83 8.30
C ARG A 428 -1.68 -15.59 8.67
N GLU A 429 -2.66 -15.23 7.85
CA GLU A 429 -3.33 -13.95 7.95
C GLU A 429 -4.72 -14.07 8.57
N TYR A 430 -5.38 -15.23 8.48
CA TYR A 430 -6.78 -15.44 8.89
C TYR A 430 -6.96 -16.69 9.77
N PRO A 431 -6.24 -16.83 10.90
CA PRO A 431 -6.39 -17.98 11.80
C PRO A 431 -7.83 -18.15 12.35
N GLU A 432 -8.65 -17.10 12.33
CA GLU A 432 -10.08 -17.14 12.67
C GLU A 432 -10.93 -17.92 11.66
N VAL A 433 -10.50 -18.05 10.40
CA VAL A 433 -11.14 -18.90 9.38
C VAL A 433 -10.77 -20.38 9.58
N GLY A 434 -9.58 -20.64 10.12
CA GLY A 434 -9.12 -21.97 10.53
C GLY A 434 -8.63 -22.88 9.38
N GLY A 435 -8.16 -24.07 9.77
CA GLY A 435 -7.50 -25.00 8.87
C GLY A 435 -8.47 -25.92 8.11
N PRO A 436 -7.95 -26.96 7.44
CA PRO A 436 -8.75 -27.95 6.71
C PRO A 436 -9.83 -28.65 7.55
N GLU A 437 -9.69 -28.66 8.87
CA GLU A 437 -10.69 -29.19 9.80
C GLU A 437 -11.98 -28.34 9.90
N LYS A 438 -11.99 -27.11 9.37
CA LYS A 438 -13.19 -26.25 9.31
C LYS A 438 -14.03 -26.45 8.05
N GLY A 439 -13.45 -26.96 6.97
CA GLY A 439 -14.18 -27.21 5.72
C GLY A 439 -13.32 -27.12 4.45
N PRO A 440 -13.96 -27.29 3.27
CA PRO A 440 -13.31 -27.19 1.97
C PRO A 440 -12.56 -25.87 1.78
N LEU A 441 -11.43 -25.92 1.05
CA LEU A 441 -10.61 -24.72 0.78
C LEU A 441 -11.42 -23.62 0.06
N ALA A 442 -12.38 -23.98 -0.80
CA ALA A 442 -13.26 -23.00 -1.47
C ALA A 442 -14.08 -22.15 -0.48
N GLU A 443 -14.68 -22.78 0.54
CA GLU A 443 -15.50 -22.10 1.56
C GLU A 443 -14.62 -21.22 2.47
N ARG A 444 -13.43 -21.71 2.84
CA ARG A 444 -12.46 -20.96 3.64
C ARG A 444 -11.82 -19.82 2.85
N ALA A 445 -11.62 -19.98 1.54
CA ALA A 445 -11.16 -18.92 0.65
C ALA A 445 -12.23 -17.82 0.45
N GLU A 446 -13.53 -18.17 0.39
CA GLU A 446 -14.62 -17.19 0.42
C GLU A 446 -14.62 -16.39 1.74
N ALA A 447 -14.47 -17.05 2.89
CA ALA A 447 -14.37 -16.39 4.19
C ALA A 447 -13.14 -15.47 4.28
N MET A 448 -11.97 -15.93 3.82
CA MET A 448 -10.74 -15.15 3.72
C MET A 448 -10.92 -13.88 2.88
N LEU A 449 -11.63 -13.96 1.75
CA LEU A 449 -11.89 -12.81 0.89
C LEU A 449 -12.82 -11.79 1.57
N ARG A 450 -13.85 -12.23 2.30
CA ARG A 450 -14.74 -11.33 3.06
C ARG A 450 -13.95 -10.54 4.12
N GLU A 451 -13.14 -11.22 4.92
CA GLU A 451 -12.29 -10.56 5.93
C GLU A 451 -11.19 -9.68 5.30
N ALA A 452 -10.59 -10.09 4.18
CA ALA A 452 -9.62 -9.28 3.45
C ALA A 452 -10.23 -7.95 2.94
N GLY A 453 -11.48 -7.97 2.46
CA GLY A 453 -12.21 -6.76 2.08
C GLY A 453 -12.40 -5.79 3.26
N VAL A 454 -12.76 -6.32 4.43
CA VAL A 454 -12.92 -5.53 5.68
C VAL A 454 -11.60 -4.95 6.16
N ARG A 455 -10.51 -5.73 6.15
CA ARG A 455 -9.18 -5.26 6.59
C ARG A 455 -8.60 -4.20 5.64
N LEU A 456 -8.73 -4.39 4.32
CA LEU A 456 -8.31 -3.38 3.33
C LEU A 456 -9.12 -2.07 3.46
N ALA A 457 -10.43 -2.15 3.71
CA ALA A 457 -11.27 -0.99 4.01
C ALA A 457 -10.77 -0.23 5.25
N ALA A 458 -10.51 -0.93 6.35
CA ALA A 458 -9.97 -0.35 7.58
C ALA A 458 -8.59 0.29 7.38
N MET A 459 -7.71 -0.35 6.59
CA MET A 459 -6.37 0.17 6.27
C MET A 459 -6.43 1.52 5.54
N VAL A 460 -7.16 1.62 4.42
CA VAL A 460 -7.18 2.86 3.62
C VAL A 460 -8.04 3.96 4.24
N ALA A 461 -9.08 3.59 4.99
CA ALA A 461 -9.75 4.52 5.89
C ALA A 461 -8.77 5.08 6.94
N GLY A 462 -7.91 4.23 7.52
CA GLY A 462 -6.81 4.62 8.40
C GLY A 462 -5.82 5.58 7.73
N TRP A 463 -5.43 5.32 6.48
CA TRP A 463 -4.55 6.22 5.70
C TRP A 463 -5.16 7.60 5.53
N LEU A 464 -6.41 7.68 5.08
CA LEU A 464 -7.16 8.93 4.97
C LEU A 464 -7.28 9.64 6.33
N ARG A 465 -7.57 8.89 7.40
CA ARG A 465 -7.78 9.44 8.75
C ARG A 465 -6.59 10.26 9.23
N VAL A 466 -5.37 9.79 8.97
CA VAL A 466 -4.11 10.38 9.43
C VAL A 466 -3.37 11.21 8.37
N GLY A 467 -3.89 11.31 7.15
CA GLY A 467 -3.28 12.10 6.07
C GLY A 467 -2.12 11.40 5.36
N PHE A 468 -2.06 10.06 5.42
CA PHE A 468 -1.02 9.25 4.78
C PHE A 468 -1.37 8.95 3.32
N CYS A 469 -0.36 9.04 2.46
CA CYS A 469 -0.39 8.61 1.07
C CYS A 469 0.75 7.62 0.82
N GLN A 470 0.43 6.37 0.43
CA GLN A 470 1.42 5.30 0.21
C GLN A 470 2.23 5.55 -1.08
N GLY A 471 1.59 6.14 -2.11
CA GLY A 471 2.22 6.60 -3.35
C GLY A 471 2.49 5.53 -4.42
N ASN A 472 2.69 4.26 -4.07
CA ASN A 472 3.01 3.17 -5.01
C ASN A 472 2.23 1.88 -4.66
N PHE A 473 0.92 2.01 -4.53
CA PHE A 473 0.02 0.99 -3.95
C PHE A 473 -0.45 -0.03 -4.99
N ASN A 474 0.51 -0.69 -5.63
CA ASN A 474 0.31 -1.83 -6.53
C ASN A 474 -0.06 -3.11 -5.75
N SER A 475 -0.45 -4.17 -6.46
CA SER A 475 -0.77 -5.48 -5.84
C SER A 475 0.43 -6.16 -5.17
N ASP A 476 1.67 -5.80 -5.54
CA ASP A 476 2.88 -6.28 -4.85
C ASP A 476 3.21 -5.50 -3.58
N ASN A 477 2.63 -4.31 -3.38
CA ASN A 477 2.71 -3.51 -2.15
C ASN A 477 1.41 -3.54 -1.34
N CYS A 478 0.51 -4.47 -1.64
CA CYS A 478 -0.72 -4.72 -0.91
C CYS A 478 -0.64 -6.07 -0.21
N LEU A 479 -0.54 -6.09 1.12
CA LEU A 479 -0.57 -7.34 1.89
C LEU A 479 -1.97 -7.93 1.90
N VAL A 480 -2.07 -9.26 1.73
CA VAL A 480 -3.32 -10.02 1.78
C VAL A 480 -3.98 -9.85 3.15
N GLY A 481 -3.20 -9.77 4.24
CA GLY A 481 -3.70 -9.48 5.59
C GLY A 481 -4.20 -8.04 5.83
N GLY A 482 -4.14 -7.15 4.83
CA GLY A 482 -4.70 -5.79 4.90
C GLY A 482 -3.91 -4.81 5.75
N ARG A 483 -2.58 -4.72 5.56
CA ARG A 483 -1.68 -3.84 6.34
C ARG A 483 -0.79 -2.97 5.47
N THR A 484 -0.43 -1.82 6.01
CA THR A 484 0.53 -0.88 5.39
C THR A 484 1.91 -1.56 5.25
N MET A 485 2.52 -1.45 4.06
CA MET A 485 3.86 -1.97 3.80
C MET A 485 4.67 -1.10 2.81
N ASP A 486 5.96 -1.44 2.71
CA ASP A 486 6.96 -0.88 1.80
C ASP A 486 7.00 0.66 1.75
N TYR A 487 7.57 1.24 2.80
CA TYR A 487 7.77 2.68 2.97
C TYR A 487 8.87 3.23 2.04
N GLY A 488 8.56 3.28 0.73
CA GLY A 488 9.36 3.92 -0.31
C GLY A 488 9.02 5.41 -0.48
N PRO A 489 8.42 5.83 -1.61
CA PRO A 489 8.04 7.23 -1.87
C PRO A 489 6.67 7.59 -1.26
N PHE A 490 6.41 7.11 -0.03
CA PHE A 490 5.25 7.50 0.77
C PHE A 490 5.35 8.97 1.21
N GLY A 491 4.25 9.52 1.72
CA GLY A 491 4.29 10.76 2.48
C GLY A 491 3.05 10.98 3.34
N TRP A 492 3.21 11.74 4.43
CA TRP A 492 2.09 12.41 5.05
C TRP A 492 1.85 13.76 4.38
N MET A 493 0.58 14.17 4.35
CA MET A 493 0.10 15.40 3.74
C MET A 493 0.37 16.61 4.65
N ASP A 494 1.07 17.59 4.10
CA ASP A 494 1.23 18.92 4.68
C ASP A 494 0.04 19.82 4.26
N GLN A 495 0.13 20.53 3.12
CA GLN A 495 -1.02 21.22 2.52
C GLN A 495 -2.07 20.25 1.99
N TYR A 496 -3.36 20.55 2.22
CA TYR A 496 -4.45 19.72 1.71
C TYR A 496 -4.58 19.81 0.17
N ASP A 497 -4.37 18.67 -0.47
CA ASP A 497 -4.63 18.44 -1.89
C ASP A 497 -5.17 16.99 -2.07
N PRO A 498 -6.37 16.79 -2.65
CA PRO A 498 -6.90 15.45 -2.89
C PRO A 498 -6.05 14.64 -3.88
N LEU A 499 -5.24 15.30 -4.72
CA LEU A 499 -4.32 14.68 -5.68
C LEU A 499 -2.92 14.40 -5.10
N PHE A 500 -2.67 14.71 -3.82
CA PHE A 500 -1.38 14.54 -3.17
C PHE A 500 -0.83 13.11 -3.28
N ALA A 501 0.37 12.99 -3.82
CA ALA A 501 1.27 11.85 -3.65
C ALA A 501 2.72 12.34 -3.79
N LYS A 502 3.66 11.79 -3.00
CA LYS A 502 5.07 12.15 -3.14
C LYS A 502 5.72 11.53 -4.37
N TRP A 503 5.30 10.33 -4.78
CA TRP A 503 5.90 9.67 -5.94
C TRP A 503 5.50 10.35 -7.25
N VAL A 504 6.47 10.89 -8.00
CA VAL A 504 6.23 11.51 -9.32
C VAL A 504 5.60 10.51 -10.31
N GLY A 505 5.85 9.21 -10.12
CA GLY A 505 5.26 8.13 -10.93
C GLY A 505 3.81 7.74 -10.59
N SER A 506 3.20 8.29 -9.53
CA SER A 506 1.85 7.88 -9.06
C SER A 506 0.77 8.07 -10.13
N GLY A 507 0.93 9.08 -10.98
CA GLY A 507 -0.18 9.71 -11.70
C GLY A 507 -1.33 10.07 -10.74
N ASN A 508 -2.55 10.03 -11.24
CA ASN A 508 -3.73 10.17 -10.39
C ASN A 508 -4.10 8.86 -9.66
N HIS A 509 -3.46 7.73 -9.96
CA HIS A 509 -3.90 6.40 -9.51
C HIS A 509 -3.77 6.21 -8.00
N TYR A 510 -2.65 6.64 -7.43
CA TYR A 510 -2.32 6.48 -6.00
C TYR A 510 -2.31 7.81 -5.24
N ALA A 511 -2.94 8.84 -5.81
CA ALA A 511 -3.26 10.09 -5.12
C ALA A 511 -4.09 9.84 -3.84
N PHE A 512 -3.92 10.70 -2.83
CA PHE A 512 -4.50 10.55 -1.50
C PHE A 512 -5.97 10.11 -1.47
N MET A 513 -6.87 10.84 -2.17
CA MET A 513 -8.31 10.53 -2.19
C MET A 513 -8.68 9.35 -3.10
N ASN A 514 -7.74 8.87 -3.94
CA ASN A 514 -7.94 7.72 -4.84
C ASN A 514 -7.43 6.39 -4.26
N GLN A 515 -6.77 6.42 -3.09
CA GLN A 515 -6.33 5.21 -2.37
C GLN A 515 -7.47 4.20 -2.08
N PRO A 516 -8.73 4.60 -1.78
CA PRO A 516 -9.86 3.68 -1.71
C PRO A 516 -10.14 2.93 -3.02
N SER A 517 -10.08 3.63 -4.16
CA SER A 517 -10.26 3.04 -5.49
C SER A 517 -9.11 2.10 -5.86
N ALA A 518 -7.88 2.43 -5.44
CA ALA A 518 -6.72 1.55 -5.59
C ALA A 518 -6.82 0.29 -4.69
N ALA A 519 -7.36 0.42 -3.47
CA ALA A 519 -7.64 -0.72 -2.59
C ALA A 519 -8.64 -1.68 -3.23
N LEU A 520 -9.72 -1.16 -3.80
CA LEU A 520 -10.72 -1.97 -4.51
C LEU A 520 -10.10 -2.67 -5.73
N ALA A 521 -9.27 -1.98 -6.52
CA ALA A 521 -8.59 -2.59 -7.67
C ALA A 521 -7.58 -3.70 -7.26
N ASN A 522 -6.87 -3.51 -6.14
CA ASN A 522 -6.02 -4.56 -5.55
C ASN A 522 -6.86 -5.73 -5.02
N PHE A 523 -8.03 -5.47 -4.42
CA PHE A 523 -8.95 -6.52 -3.98
C PHE A 523 -9.56 -7.29 -5.16
N SER A 524 -9.94 -6.63 -6.26
CA SER A 524 -10.35 -7.32 -7.49
C SER A 524 -9.25 -8.25 -8.00
N THR A 525 -7.98 -7.81 -7.97
CA THR A 525 -6.84 -8.66 -8.33
C THR A 525 -6.74 -9.91 -7.45
N LEU A 526 -7.01 -9.78 -6.14
CA LEU A 526 -7.04 -10.91 -5.20
C LEU A 526 -8.22 -11.85 -5.47
N ALA A 527 -9.42 -11.30 -5.68
CA ALA A 527 -10.63 -12.08 -5.96
C ALA A 527 -10.50 -12.87 -7.28
N GLU A 528 -10.05 -12.22 -8.36
CA GLU A 528 -9.76 -12.83 -9.66
C GLU A 528 -8.71 -13.96 -9.54
N ALA A 529 -7.65 -13.74 -8.74
CA ALA A 529 -6.61 -14.73 -8.52
C ALA A 529 -7.09 -15.97 -7.71
N VAL A 530 -8.13 -15.83 -6.91
CA VAL A 530 -8.70 -16.90 -6.07
C VAL A 530 -9.86 -17.64 -6.77
N GLU A 531 -10.38 -17.13 -7.90
CA GLU A 531 -11.43 -17.81 -8.70
C GLU A 531 -11.17 -19.31 -8.98
N PRO A 532 -9.95 -19.78 -9.34
CA PRO A 532 -9.70 -21.20 -9.60
C PRO A 532 -9.82 -22.09 -8.36
N VAL A 533 -9.79 -21.50 -7.15
CA VAL A 533 -9.94 -22.20 -5.86
C VAL A 533 -11.40 -22.19 -5.39
N LEU A 534 -12.18 -21.18 -5.79
CA LEU A 534 -13.64 -21.09 -5.55
C LEU A 534 -14.47 -22.05 -6.43
N GLY A 535 -13.82 -22.77 -7.36
CA GLY A 535 -14.47 -23.81 -8.17
C GLY A 535 -15.30 -23.27 -9.35
N PRO A 536 -16.25 -24.07 -9.89
CA PRO A 536 -16.91 -23.78 -11.18
C PRO A 536 -17.66 -22.44 -11.26
N ASN A 537 -18.12 -21.90 -10.13
CA ASN A 537 -18.82 -20.61 -10.06
C ASN A 537 -17.91 -19.47 -9.56
N GLY A 538 -16.59 -19.70 -9.46
CA GLY A 538 -15.63 -18.79 -8.83
C GLY A 538 -15.73 -17.34 -9.31
N ALA A 539 -15.81 -17.13 -10.63
CA ALA A 539 -15.96 -15.79 -11.21
C ALA A 539 -17.26 -15.07 -10.83
N ALA A 540 -18.34 -15.79 -10.56
CA ALA A 540 -19.58 -15.17 -10.08
C ALA A 540 -19.44 -14.76 -8.61
N LYS A 541 -18.85 -15.63 -7.78
CA LYS A 541 -18.59 -15.35 -6.36
C LYS A 541 -17.53 -14.25 -6.16
N GLY A 542 -16.49 -14.21 -6.99
CA GLY A 542 -15.49 -13.14 -6.96
C GLY A 542 -16.10 -11.74 -7.15
N ARG A 543 -17.07 -11.60 -8.07
CA ARG A 543 -17.79 -10.33 -8.27
C ARG A 543 -18.68 -9.94 -7.08
N GLU A 544 -19.43 -10.89 -6.52
CA GLU A 544 -20.21 -10.69 -5.28
C GLU A 544 -19.32 -10.13 -4.16
N LEU A 545 -18.15 -10.73 -3.95
CA LEU A 545 -17.19 -10.31 -2.93
C LEU A 545 -16.56 -8.94 -3.22
N VAL A 546 -16.30 -8.61 -4.49
CA VAL A 546 -15.81 -7.28 -4.90
C VAL A 546 -16.87 -6.19 -4.66
N GLU A 547 -18.14 -6.48 -4.90
CA GLU A 547 -19.26 -5.57 -4.58
C GLU A 547 -19.41 -5.35 -3.07
N GLU A 548 -19.23 -6.38 -2.25
CA GLU A 548 -19.21 -6.25 -0.78
C GLU A 548 -18.01 -5.46 -0.28
N ALA A 549 -16.80 -5.71 -0.82
CA ALA A 549 -15.59 -4.98 -0.46
C ALA A 549 -15.68 -3.50 -0.85
N ALA A 550 -16.28 -3.17 -2.00
CA ALA A 550 -16.54 -1.78 -2.39
C ALA A 550 -17.42 -1.05 -1.35
N GLN A 551 -18.51 -1.69 -0.90
CA GLN A 551 -19.36 -1.12 0.15
C GLN A 551 -18.65 -1.04 1.52
N ALA A 552 -17.77 -1.99 1.85
CA ALA A 552 -16.99 -1.95 3.09
C ALA A 552 -16.01 -0.77 3.09
N ILE A 553 -15.33 -0.55 1.97
CA ILE A 553 -14.46 0.61 1.74
C ILE A 553 -15.26 1.91 1.85
N GLU A 554 -16.40 2.02 1.16
CA GLU A 554 -17.25 3.22 1.21
C GLU A 554 -17.71 3.56 2.63
N ARG A 555 -18.21 2.56 3.39
CA ARG A 555 -18.60 2.74 4.80
C ARG A 555 -17.44 3.22 5.67
N ALA A 556 -16.27 2.58 5.57
CA ALA A 556 -15.09 2.94 6.36
C ALA A 556 -14.54 4.35 6.05
N VAL A 557 -14.63 4.79 4.79
CA VAL A 557 -14.28 6.16 4.37
C VAL A 557 -15.28 7.18 4.93
N ASN A 558 -16.58 6.91 4.84
CA ASN A 558 -17.62 7.80 5.39
C ASN A 558 -17.54 7.90 6.92
N ASP A 559 -17.33 6.78 7.62
CA ASP A 559 -17.08 6.72 9.06
C ASP A 559 -15.83 7.51 9.47
N THR A 560 -14.79 7.52 8.64
CA THR A 560 -13.59 8.32 8.88
C THR A 560 -13.92 9.81 8.90
N TRP A 561 -14.65 10.34 7.91
CA TRP A 561 -15.02 11.76 7.92
C TRP A 561 -15.97 12.12 9.07
N ARG A 562 -16.95 11.26 9.32
CA ARG A 562 -17.92 11.36 10.42
C ARG A 562 -17.23 11.47 11.79
N ALA A 563 -16.32 10.56 12.10
CA ALA A 563 -15.57 10.57 13.35
C ALA A 563 -14.62 11.78 13.47
N LYS A 564 -13.96 12.19 12.38
CA LYS A 564 -13.04 13.36 12.38
C LYS A 564 -13.75 14.69 12.58
N MET A 565 -15.02 14.78 12.20
CA MET A 565 -15.93 15.90 12.50
C MET A 565 -16.64 15.76 13.87
N GLY A 566 -16.34 14.72 14.65
CA GLY A 566 -16.79 14.56 16.04
C GLY A 566 -18.13 13.85 16.24
N PHE A 567 -18.77 13.34 15.20
CA PHE A 567 -20.03 12.59 15.29
C PHE A 567 -19.83 11.16 15.78
N GLU A 568 -20.86 10.56 16.39
CA GLU A 568 -20.80 9.23 17.00
C GLU A 568 -21.84 8.25 16.43
N ALA A 569 -23.08 8.69 16.20
CA ALA A 569 -24.12 7.91 15.52
C ALA A 569 -23.79 7.66 14.04
N GLU A 570 -24.21 6.52 13.50
CA GLU A 570 -24.11 6.17 12.07
C GLU A 570 -25.03 7.10 11.25
N GLY A 571 -24.60 7.52 10.05
CA GLY A 571 -25.32 8.49 9.22
C GLY A 571 -25.25 9.97 9.67
N ALA A 572 -24.97 10.23 10.95
CA ALA A 572 -24.84 11.59 11.47
C ALA A 572 -23.75 12.39 10.73
N GLY A 573 -24.03 13.66 10.40
CA GLY A 573 -23.11 14.53 9.66
C GLY A 573 -22.93 14.20 8.17
N GLU A 574 -23.82 13.38 7.57
CA GLU A 574 -23.82 13.08 6.14
C GLU A 574 -23.78 14.37 5.29
N GLY A 575 -22.99 14.36 4.21
CA GLY A 575 -22.85 15.49 3.29
C GLY A 575 -22.11 16.73 3.83
N LEU A 576 -21.70 16.77 5.12
CA LEU A 576 -20.88 17.88 5.63
C LEU A 576 -19.47 17.88 5.04
N PHE A 577 -18.86 16.70 4.83
CA PHE A 577 -17.52 16.58 4.26
C PHE A 577 -17.43 17.05 2.81
N SER A 578 -18.45 16.81 1.98
CA SER A 578 -18.47 17.29 0.58
C SER A 578 -18.67 18.81 0.47
N LYS A 579 -19.14 19.47 1.54
CA LYS A 579 -19.14 20.94 1.69
C LYS A 579 -17.80 21.46 2.25
N LEU A 580 -17.11 20.66 3.07
CA LEU A 580 -15.81 21.00 3.68
C LEU A 580 -14.63 20.89 2.69
N GLU A 581 -14.57 19.83 1.89
CA GLU A 581 -13.45 19.55 0.98
C GLU A 581 -13.09 20.75 0.08
N PRO A 582 -14.06 21.44 -0.57
CA PRO A 582 -13.74 22.59 -1.41
C PRO A 582 -13.14 23.75 -0.60
N LEU A 583 -13.53 23.93 0.67
CA LEU A 583 -12.97 24.97 1.53
C LEU A 583 -11.53 24.65 1.93
N MET A 584 -11.26 23.41 2.35
CA MET A 584 -9.90 22.94 2.63
C MET A 584 -8.99 23.10 1.41
N ARG A 585 -9.46 22.71 0.22
CA ARG A 585 -8.72 22.77 -1.05
C ARG A 585 -8.52 24.18 -1.59
N LYS A 586 -9.55 25.06 -1.54
CA LYS A 586 -9.42 26.50 -1.87
C LYS A 586 -8.40 27.19 -0.96
N SER A 587 -8.37 26.81 0.32
CA SER A 587 -7.55 27.41 1.36
C SER A 587 -6.13 26.85 1.44
N LYS A 588 -5.89 25.64 0.92
CA LYS A 588 -4.68 24.84 1.14
C LYS A 588 -4.30 24.73 2.62
N VAL A 589 -5.29 24.50 3.50
CA VAL A 589 -5.02 24.32 4.95
C VAL A 589 -4.06 23.16 5.19
N ASP A 590 -3.28 23.23 6.25
CA ASP A 590 -2.51 22.11 6.73
C ASP A 590 -3.44 21.00 7.23
N TYR A 591 -3.33 19.81 6.65
CA TYR A 591 -4.31 18.75 6.90
C TYR A 591 -4.38 18.37 8.38
N THR A 592 -3.23 18.14 9.02
CA THR A 592 -3.21 17.66 10.41
C THR A 592 -3.50 18.77 11.41
N VAL A 593 -2.96 19.98 11.20
CA VAL A 593 -3.23 21.12 12.08
C VAL A 593 -4.70 21.53 11.98
N PHE A 594 -5.31 21.55 10.78
CA PHE A 594 -6.73 21.84 10.60
C PHE A 594 -7.61 20.89 11.42
N TRP A 595 -7.44 19.57 11.26
CA TRP A 595 -8.26 18.59 11.97
C TRP A 595 -8.09 18.63 13.50
N ARG A 596 -6.94 19.09 14.00
CA ARG A 596 -6.73 19.31 15.44
C ARG A 596 -7.31 20.65 15.92
N GLN A 597 -7.16 21.74 15.17
CA GLN A 597 -7.75 23.05 15.51
C GLN A 597 -9.28 23.04 15.41
N LEU A 598 -9.86 22.25 14.51
CA LEU A 598 -11.31 22.05 14.45
C LEU A 598 -11.87 21.45 15.76
N ALA A 599 -11.07 20.68 16.52
CA ALA A 599 -11.46 20.19 17.83
C ALA A 599 -11.44 21.28 18.92
N GLU A 600 -10.72 22.39 18.70
CA GLU A 600 -10.73 23.58 19.54
C GLU A 600 -11.95 24.48 19.20
N VAL A 601 -12.30 24.62 17.91
CA VAL A 601 -13.57 25.24 17.50
C VAL A 601 -14.77 24.46 18.07
N ALA A 602 -14.69 23.11 18.04
CA ALA A 602 -15.68 22.25 18.69
C ALA A 602 -15.80 22.49 20.20
N ALA A 603 -14.82 23.10 20.88
CA ALA A 603 -14.85 23.36 22.31
C ALA A 603 -15.45 24.72 22.71
N LEU A 604 -15.82 25.57 21.73
CA LEU A 604 -16.44 26.87 21.97
C LEU A 604 -17.91 26.75 22.39
N ASP A 605 -18.40 27.72 23.16
CA ASP A 605 -19.81 27.80 23.56
C ASP A 605 -20.75 27.99 22.35
N ALA A 606 -22.03 27.63 22.54
CA ALA A 606 -23.08 27.88 21.56
C ALA A 606 -23.30 29.40 21.38
N GLY A 607 -23.26 29.88 20.14
CA GLY A 607 -23.37 31.32 19.83
C GLY A 607 -22.05 32.09 19.85
N ALA A 608 -20.90 31.42 19.85
CA ALA A 608 -19.61 32.05 19.54
C ALA A 608 -19.64 32.77 18.18
N SER A 609 -18.99 33.94 18.06
CA SER A 609 -19.00 34.74 16.82
C SER A 609 -18.19 34.10 15.69
N GLU A 610 -18.37 34.58 14.46
CA GLU A 610 -17.57 34.14 13.29
C GLU A 610 -16.07 34.26 13.55
N GLU A 611 -15.61 35.35 14.17
CA GLU A 611 -14.20 35.57 14.50
C GLU A 611 -13.71 34.57 15.55
N ALA A 612 -14.52 34.29 16.58
CA ALA A 612 -14.20 33.34 17.64
C ALA A 612 -14.12 31.90 17.10
N MET A 613 -15.02 31.52 16.19
CA MET A 613 -15.00 30.22 15.52
C MET A 613 -13.84 30.11 14.51
N PHE A 614 -13.45 31.20 13.87
CA PHE A 614 -12.37 31.20 12.88
C PHE A 614 -10.97 31.24 13.50
N ALA A 615 -10.78 31.94 14.63
CA ALA A 615 -9.47 32.19 15.24
C ALA A 615 -8.61 30.94 15.50
N PRO A 616 -9.12 29.80 16.01
CA PRO A 616 -8.31 28.59 16.17
C PRO A 616 -7.81 28.03 14.83
N LEU A 617 -8.64 28.14 13.79
CA LEU A 617 -8.29 27.61 12.47
C LEU A 617 -7.14 28.39 11.82
N GLU A 618 -6.90 29.65 12.19
CA GLU A 618 -5.83 30.48 11.59
C GLU A 618 -4.45 29.80 11.65
N LYS A 619 -4.17 29.02 12.72
CA LYS A 619 -2.93 28.24 12.85
C LYS A 619 -2.75 27.17 11.75
N ALA A 620 -3.80 26.75 11.07
CA ALA A 620 -3.75 25.78 9.96
C ALA A 620 -3.56 26.41 8.57
N PHE A 621 -3.62 27.74 8.42
CA PHE A 621 -3.47 28.38 7.11
C PHE A 621 -2.01 28.72 6.80
N TYR A 622 -1.55 28.36 5.59
CA TYR A 622 -0.25 28.80 5.07
C TYR A 622 -0.28 30.27 4.61
N THR A 623 -1.45 30.76 4.21
CA THR A 623 -1.74 32.16 3.89
C THR A 623 -3.16 32.49 4.34
N ALA A 624 -3.38 33.68 4.89
CA ALA A 624 -4.71 34.10 5.35
C ALA A 624 -5.73 34.06 4.19
N PRO A 625 -6.92 33.45 4.37
CA PRO A 625 -7.88 33.31 3.28
C PRO A 625 -8.51 34.66 2.89
N LYS A 626 -8.81 34.79 1.60
CA LYS A 626 -9.48 35.97 1.04
C LYS A 626 -10.86 36.17 1.70
N ALA A 627 -11.30 37.41 1.88
CA ALA A 627 -12.49 37.76 2.66
C ALA A 627 -13.75 36.91 2.34
N GLY A 628 -14.10 36.73 1.06
CA GLY A 628 -15.25 35.89 0.67
C GLY A 628 -15.15 34.43 1.12
N LEU A 629 -13.94 33.88 1.23
CA LEU A 629 -13.70 32.52 1.70
C LEU A 629 -13.81 32.41 3.23
N LYS A 630 -13.61 33.50 4.01
CA LYS A 630 -13.92 33.50 5.45
C LYS A 630 -15.43 33.33 5.68
N GLY A 631 -16.28 33.98 4.88
CA GLY A 631 -17.74 33.79 4.94
C GLY A 631 -18.20 32.38 4.54
N GLU A 632 -17.57 31.76 3.53
CA GLU A 632 -17.81 30.35 3.20
C GLU A 632 -17.42 29.41 4.37
N TRP A 633 -16.34 29.71 5.10
CA TRP A 633 -15.93 28.97 6.30
C TRP A 633 -16.92 29.14 7.45
N ALA A 634 -17.35 30.38 7.76
CA ALA A 634 -18.31 30.65 8.83
C ALA A 634 -19.62 29.87 8.63
N ALA A 635 -20.24 29.98 7.46
CA ALA A 635 -21.48 29.27 7.13
C ALA A 635 -21.35 27.73 7.18
N TRP A 636 -20.15 27.17 6.94
CA TRP A 636 -19.92 25.73 7.12
C TRP A 636 -19.76 25.36 8.61
N LEU A 637 -19.08 26.19 9.41
CA LEU A 637 -18.91 25.97 10.84
C LEU A 637 -20.23 26.03 11.60
N GLU A 638 -21.11 27.00 11.28
CA GLU A 638 -22.46 27.09 11.81
C GLU A 638 -23.28 25.82 11.50
N LEU A 639 -23.27 25.37 10.24
CA LEU A 639 -23.99 24.17 9.80
C LEU A 639 -23.49 22.90 10.53
N TRP A 640 -22.18 22.78 10.72
CA TRP A 640 -21.57 21.67 11.43
C TRP A 640 -21.82 21.72 12.96
N HIS A 641 -21.80 22.90 13.59
CA HIS A 641 -22.19 23.08 14.99
C HIS A 641 -23.68 22.74 15.20
N ALA A 642 -24.57 23.21 14.33
CA ALA A 642 -25.99 22.89 14.39
C ALA A 642 -26.27 21.38 14.24
N ALA A 643 -25.53 20.69 13.35
CA ALA A 643 -25.60 19.24 13.23
C ALA A 643 -25.08 18.51 14.48
N LEU A 644 -23.97 18.98 15.08
CA LEU A 644 -23.47 18.42 16.36
C LEU A 644 -24.46 18.63 17.52
N GLU A 645 -25.22 19.72 17.53
CA GLU A 645 -26.23 19.99 18.56
C GLU A 645 -27.48 19.12 18.36
N ALA A 646 -27.98 19.01 17.12
CA ALA A 646 -29.15 18.19 16.80
C ALA A 646 -28.97 16.69 17.14
N GLU A 647 -27.75 16.18 17.03
CA GLU A 647 -27.36 14.81 17.39
C GLU A 647 -27.08 14.62 18.90
N GLY A 648 -27.19 15.68 19.72
CA GLY A 648 -26.74 15.68 21.12
C GLY A 648 -25.24 15.44 21.29
N ALA A 649 -24.47 15.55 20.20
CA ALA A 649 -23.08 15.16 20.11
C ALA A 649 -22.13 16.26 20.61
N ARG A 650 -22.57 17.54 20.58
CA ARG A 650 -21.79 18.77 20.83
C ARG A 650 -20.78 18.66 21.98
N ALA A 651 -21.23 18.39 23.20
CA ALA A 651 -20.38 18.40 24.40
C ALA A 651 -19.25 17.34 24.37
N GLY A 652 -19.48 16.19 23.72
CA GLY A 652 -18.47 15.13 23.57
C GLY A 652 -17.53 15.30 22.38
N ALA A 653 -17.86 16.19 21.43
CA ALA A 653 -17.16 16.31 20.15
C ALA A 653 -15.65 16.63 20.30
N PRO A 654 -15.20 17.60 21.14
CA PRO A 654 -13.77 17.90 21.28
C PRO A 654 -12.94 16.69 21.72
N ALA A 655 -13.46 15.88 22.65
CA ALA A 655 -12.77 14.70 23.15
C ALA A 655 -12.69 13.61 22.08
N ARG A 656 -13.80 13.31 21.38
CA ARG A 656 -13.82 12.33 20.28
C ARG A 656 -12.88 12.76 19.13
N MET A 657 -12.91 14.04 18.76
CA MET A 657 -12.06 14.58 17.69
C MET A 657 -10.57 14.50 18.06
N ARG A 658 -10.16 14.92 19.27
CA ARG A 658 -8.77 14.83 19.72
C ARG A 658 -8.26 13.37 19.84
N ALA A 659 -9.16 12.39 19.98
CA ALA A 659 -8.83 10.97 19.98
C ALA A 659 -8.62 10.36 18.58
N VAL A 660 -9.18 10.94 17.51
CA VAL A 660 -9.05 10.41 16.13
C VAL A 660 -8.19 11.28 15.19
N ASN A 661 -8.09 12.58 15.48
CA ASN A 661 -7.26 13.56 14.76
C ASN A 661 -5.92 13.72 15.48
N PRO A 662 -4.80 13.22 14.93
CA PRO A 662 -3.50 13.30 15.59
C PRO A 662 -3.03 14.76 15.69
N LYS A 663 -2.20 15.06 16.69
CA LYS A 663 -1.48 16.33 16.79
C LYS A 663 -0.13 16.25 16.07
N TYR A 664 0.51 15.07 16.10
CA TYR A 664 1.81 14.83 15.48
C TYR A 664 1.75 13.67 14.48
N ILE A 665 2.48 13.84 13.38
CA ILE A 665 2.66 12.89 12.28
C ILE A 665 4.12 12.98 11.81
N PRO A 666 4.69 11.91 11.23
CA PRO A 666 6.04 11.94 10.64
C PRO A 666 6.06 12.71 9.32
N ARG A 667 5.98 14.05 9.42
CA ARG A 667 6.13 14.96 8.27
C ARG A 667 7.51 14.80 7.65
N GLU A 668 7.59 14.91 6.33
CA GLU A 668 8.84 14.64 5.62
C GLU A 668 9.97 15.57 6.08
N TRP A 669 9.69 16.85 6.33
CA TRP A 669 10.71 17.79 6.80
C TRP A 669 11.28 17.45 8.19
N MET A 670 10.54 16.72 9.03
CA MET A 670 11.06 16.19 10.30
C MET A 670 12.03 15.02 10.02
N LEU A 671 11.62 14.09 9.15
CA LEU A 671 12.44 12.94 8.76
C LEU A 671 13.73 13.38 8.06
N VAL A 672 13.64 14.43 7.24
CA VAL A 672 14.77 15.11 6.58
C VAL A 672 15.78 15.63 7.59
N GLY A 673 15.35 16.42 8.58
CA GLY A 673 16.25 16.89 9.64
C GLY A 673 16.94 15.73 10.37
N ALA A 674 16.18 14.67 10.69
CA ALA A 674 16.72 13.50 11.37
C ALA A 674 17.78 12.76 10.55
N TYR A 675 17.57 12.55 9.24
CA TYR A 675 18.58 11.87 8.42
C TYR A 675 19.76 12.78 8.02
N GLU A 676 19.57 14.10 7.96
CA GLU A 676 20.65 15.08 7.71
C GLU A 676 21.55 15.32 8.93
N LEU A 677 21.08 15.02 10.14
CA LEU A 677 21.90 14.90 11.34
C LEU A 677 22.58 13.53 11.41
N ALA A 678 21.86 12.45 11.10
CA ALA A 678 22.39 11.10 11.08
C ALA A 678 23.58 10.94 10.11
N ALA A 679 23.52 11.60 8.93
CA ALA A 679 24.61 11.65 7.96
C ALA A 679 25.88 12.37 8.48
N LYS A 680 25.79 13.09 9.59
CA LYS A 680 26.91 13.76 10.30
C LYS A 680 27.32 13.00 11.57
N GLY A 681 26.72 11.85 11.84
CA GLY A 681 26.94 11.03 13.04
C GLY A 681 26.04 11.36 14.23
N ASP A 682 25.08 12.30 14.10
CA ASP A 682 24.17 12.68 15.18
C ASP A 682 22.81 11.98 15.03
N MET A 683 22.53 11.03 15.93
CA MET A 683 21.29 10.25 15.95
C MET A 683 20.22 10.84 16.90
N SER A 684 20.50 11.97 17.56
CA SER A 684 19.64 12.55 18.60
C SER A 684 18.21 12.79 18.14
N MET A 685 18.03 13.41 16.97
CA MET A 685 16.72 13.70 16.40
C MET A 685 15.95 12.45 15.98
N ILE A 686 16.62 11.33 15.64
CA ILE A 686 15.93 10.05 15.40
C ILE A 686 15.29 9.54 16.70
N ALA A 687 16.04 9.60 17.80
CA ALA A 687 15.57 9.19 19.13
C ALA A 687 14.50 10.14 19.70
N GLU A 688 14.57 11.44 19.37
CA GLU A 688 13.51 12.41 19.68
C GLU A 688 12.22 12.10 18.91
N LEU A 689 12.28 11.95 17.59
CA LEU A 689 11.11 11.63 16.77
C LEU A 689 10.49 10.28 17.15
N GLN A 690 11.29 9.27 17.52
CA GLN A 690 10.75 8.01 18.02
C GLN A 690 9.94 8.21 19.32
N LYS A 691 10.36 9.10 20.23
CA LYS A 691 9.58 9.43 21.43
C LYS A 691 8.30 10.19 21.08
N LEU A 692 8.40 11.24 20.27
CA LEU A 692 7.27 12.05 19.80
C LEU A 692 6.15 11.18 19.19
N PHE A 693 6.53 10.24 18.32
CA PHE A 693 5.59 9.38 17.61
C PHE A 693 5.08 8.19 18.44
N LYS A 694 5.54 7.95 19.68
CA LYS A 694 4.89 6.97 20.59
C LYS A 694 3.50 7.45 21.07
N ALA A 695 3.20 8.75 21.02
CA ALA A 695 1.94 9.32 21.54
C ALA A 695 1.32 10.40 20.61
N PRO A 696 1.02 10.10 19.33
CA PRO A 696 0.69 11.12 18.32
C PRO A 696 -0.61 11.91 18.57
N TYR A 697 -1.48 11.43 19.46
CA TYR A 697 -2.73 12.10 19.88
C TYR A 697 -2.59 12.95 21.15
N ALA A 698 -1.49 12.81 21.89
CA ALA A 698 -1.24 13.55 23.12
C ALA A 698 -0.78 14.99 22.85
N GLU A 699 -0.96 15.89 23.81
CA GLU A 699 -0.64 17.31 23.63
C GLU A 699 0.87 17.61 23.62
N GLN A 700 1.70 16.84 24.32
CA GLN A 700 3.17 16.94 24.34
C GLN A 700 3.70 18.39 24.24
N PRO A 701 3.39 19.28 25.22
CA PRO A 701 3.74 20.69 25.17
C PRO A 701 5.24 20.97 24.93
N GLU A 702 6.12 20.09 25.43
CA GLU A 702 7.57 20.11 25.20
C GLU A 702 7.96 20.08 23.71
N TYR A 703 7.17 19.41 22.88
CA TYR A 703 7.38 19.29 21.44
C TYR A 703 6.53 20.24 20.60
N ALA A 704 5.56 20.94 21.20
CA ALA A 704 4.59 21.76 20.49
C ALA A 704 5.21 22.97 19.76
N GLY A 705 6.26 23.57 20.32
CA GLY A 705 6.96 24.71 19.70
C GLY A 705 7.82 24.34 18.49
N GLN A 706 8.29 23.09 18.41
CA GLN A 706 9.21 22.60 17.38
C GLN A 706 8.48 21.81 16.28
N PHE A 707 7.47 21.02 16.64
CA PHE A 707 6.85 20.03 15.75
C PHE A 707 5.35 20.23 15.48
N TYR A 708 4.64 21.09 16.22
CA TYR A 708 3.22 21.39 15.97
C TYR A 708 3.02 22.71 15.22
N ALA A 709 3.45 22.73 13.96
CA ALA A 709 3.31 23.83 13.02
C ALA A 709 2.99 23.31 11.60
N CYS A 710 2.58 24.23 10.71
CA CYS A 710 2.57 24.04 9.26
C CYS A 710 3.99 23.82 8.74
N ALA A 711 4.14 23.15 7.58
CA ALA A 711 5.45 22.94 6.97
C ALA A 711 6.12 24.26 6.55
N PRO A 712 7.46 24.41 6.68
CA PRO A 712 8.15 25.59 6.18
C PRO A 712 8.06 25.65 4.64
N PRO A 713 8.00 26.85 4.01
CA PRO A 713 7.82 26.97 2.55
C PRO A 713 8.85 26.20 1.71
N THR A 714 10.08 26.06 2.21
CA THR A 714 11.15 25.25 1.58
C THR A 714 10.79 23.78 1.47
N ALA A 715 10.13 23.19 2.47
CA ALA A 715 9.71 21.79 2.46
C ALA A 715 8.64 21.48 1.39
N LEU A 716 7.87 22.48 0.98
CA LEU A 716 6.84 22.38 -0.05
C LEU A 716 7.40 22.43 -1.49
N MET A 717 8.69 22.74 -1.67
CA MET A 717 9.35 22.85 -2.98
C MET A 717 10.60 21.98 -3.13
N ARG A 718 11.32 21.68 -2.05
CA ARG A 718 12.59 20.91 -2.09
C ARG A 718 12.36 19.48 -2.57
N GLY A 719 12.97 19.09 -3.69
CA GLY A 719 13.01 17.69 -4.14
C GLY A 719 13.66 16.80 -3.08
N GLY A 720 13.07 15.64 -2.81
CA GLY A 720 13.42 14.82 -1.64
C GLY A 720 12.76 15.26 -0.33
N THR A 721 11.90 16.29 -0.35
CA THR A 721 11.00 16.65 0.75
C THR A 721 9.56 16.81 0.26
N ALA A 722 9.33 17.58 -0.80
CA ALA A 722 8.03 17.74 -1.43
C ALA A 722 7.62 16.46 -2.20
N PHE A 723 8.48 16.02 -3.12
CA PHE A 723 8.28 14.91 -4.07
C PHE A 723 9.52 13.99 -4.16
N MET A 724 9.33 12.77 -4.67
CA MET A 724 10.31 11.67 -4.74
C MET A 724 10.08 10.75 -5.96
N SER A 725 11.11 9.96 -6.33
CA SER A 725 11.08 8.95 -7.42
C SER A 725 11.30 7.52 -6.93
#